data_AF-A0A939X678-F1
#
_entry.id   AF-A0A939X678-F1
#
_cell.length_a   1.000
_cell.length_b   1.000
_cell.length_c   1.000
_cell.angle_alpha   90.00
_cell.angle_beta   90.00
_cell.angle_gamma   90.00
#
_symmetry.space_group_name_H-M   'P 1'
#
loop_
_entity.id
_entity.type
_entity.pdbx_description
1 polymer ?
#
loop_
_entity_poly.entity_id
_entity_poly.type
_entity_poly.pdbx_seq_one_letter_code
_entity_poly.pdbx_strand_id
1 'polypeptide(L)'
;MNFREFLQEHIRNHEPVFFDGGMGTIIQTLQAKDKVPLVDFELKEEVHYHAPDELSITAPELIKAIHSAYLKAGANIITTNTFGATPIKLEDSSYKTEEIIEAAVRNAKEAIDKSGSKAFVALDVSSSGKLLEPMGPLTFDEAYENYKTTMIAGEKAGADLVLVETMSDLYETKAAVLAARENTNLPVIVSATFQNNLRTLTGADPLTAIVYLESMGVEAAGFNCGGSLADAAKITETMADYASVPLLVQPNAGLPVVENGKTIFKVKPEEFAEAQAANFKTGALILGGCCGTTPSHIQAMVKAVNKIKADKIERNHKLQNHTIVSSYNECVDIGSPENGPVIIGERINPTGKKKFKQALIDKNMQYIIDEASNQINAGAHILDVNVGLPGIDEQQMMVDSVKLLQSSFRIPLQIDSSEPPVLEKALRYYNGKALINSVNGKKHVMEAVFPIVKKYGGSVVALALDENGIPPTAEERLAIADLIFKTAESYGIPKRDIVIDSLTLTISSQQKEARETLRTIQLVKQKHGCKTVLGVSNISFGLPRREIINSHFFTQALAAGLDACIINPLSQDMMAAFRAFRAIAGFDANCLEYIENYANTVAPTVAAGDGKTASAAPVQKADASDLKSIIASGFKDRSAAAAQELLKTNSALDIINNHIVPALDEVGKDFESGRKFLPQLLLSAETVAKAFEVIKAHLAASGEAQESKGKIVIATVQGDVHDIGKNIVKAMLENYGYNVIDLGKDVPIESVVNAVRENDIKLVGLSALMTTTVASMEQTIKALREYEKETGKTVKIMVGGAVLTAEYAKKIDADYYAKDAMNSVEIAKEVFGA
;
A
#
# COMPACT_ATOMS: atom_id res chain seq x y z
N MET A 1 -9.92 -7.97 -33.39
CA MET A 1 -10.35 -8.13 -31.99
C MET A 1 -9.39 -7.34 -31.15
N ASN A 2 -9.87 -6.39 -30.35
CA ASN A 2 -9.00 -5.67 -29.41
C ASN A 2 -8.78 -6.50 -28.13
N PHE A 3 -7.85 -6.08 -27.27
CA PHE A 3 -7.52 -6.82 -26.06
C PHE A 3 -8.71 -7.02 -25.10
N ARG A 4 -9.59 -6.02 -24.94
CA ARG A 4 -10.76 -6.14 -24.05
C ARG A 4 -11.73 -7.21 -24.54
N GLU A 5 -12.01 -7.26 -25.84
CA GLU A 5 -12.85 -8.30 -26.44
C GLU A 5 -12.25 -9.68 -26.24
N PHE A 6 -10.93 -9.82 -26.46
CA PHE A 6 -10.19 -11.05 -26.24
C PHE A 6 -10.29 -11.51 -24.78
N LEU A 7 -10.02 -10.62 -23.83
CA LEU A 7 -10.08 -10.95 -22.40
C LEU A 7 -11.51 -11.34 -21.99
N GLN A 8 -12.53 -10.64 -22.48
CA GLN A 8 -13.93 -10.97 -22.18
C GLN A 8 -14.38 -12.31 -22.78
N GLU A 9 -13.87 -12.71 -23.94
CA GLU A 9 -14.08 -14.06 -24.48
C GLU A 9 -13.46 -15.12 -23.58
N HIS A 10 -12.21 -14.93 -23.18
CA HIS A 10 -11.48 -15.84 -22.29
C HIS A 10 -12.12 -15.95 -20.90
N ILE A 11 -12.59 -14.85 -20.32
CA ILE A 11 -13.34 -14.86 -19.06
C ILE A 11 -14.61 -15.71 -19.19
N ARG A 12 -15.39 -15.52 -20.27
CA ARG A 12 -16.65 -16.25 -20.49
C ARG A 12 -16.43 -17.75 -20.71
N ASN A 13 -15.36 -18.11 -21.40
CA ASN A 13 -15.03 -19.50 -21.72
C ASN A 13 -14.20 -20.19 -20.63
N HIS A 14 -13.70 -19.44 -19.64
CA HIS A 14 -12.69 -19.89 -18.67
C HIS A 14 -11.43 -20.43 -19.34
N GLU A 15 -10.99 -19.73 -20.38
CA GLU A 15 -9.78 -20.05 -21.11
C GLU A 15 -8.61 -19.24 -20.53
N PRO A 16 -7.48 -19.88 -20.20
CA PRO A 16 -6.32 -19.17 -19.67
C PRO A 16 -5.78 -18.16 -20.67
N VAL A 17 -5.18 -17.08 -20.15
CA VAL A 17 -4.43 -16.10 -20.93
C VAL A 17 -2.96 -16.17 -20.50
N PHE A 18 -2.05 -16.26 -21.47
CA PHE A 18 -0.64 -16.45 -21.19
C PHE A 18 0.20 -15.21 -21.50
N PHE A 19 0.88 -14.69 -20.49
CA PHE A 19 2.00 -13.77 -20.64
C PHE A 19 3.30 -14.53 -20.91
N ASP A 20 4.32 -13.79 -21.33
CA ASP A 20 5.69 -14.26 -21.43
C ASP A 20 6.39 -14.39 -20.06
N GLY A 21 7.71 -14.53 -20.09
CA GLY A 21 8.58 -14.69 -18.92
C GLY A 21 9.58 -13.56 -18.78
N GLY A 22 10.53 -13.69 -17.84
CA GLY A 22 11.54 -12.67 -17.55
C GLY A 22 12.50 -12.41 -18.73
N MET A 23 12.54 -11.17 -19.22
CA MET A 23 13.47 -10.75 -20.27
C MET A 23 14.86 -10.46 -19.72
N GLY A 24 14.95 -9.72 -18.61
CA GLY A 24 16.24 -9.29 -18.03
C GLY A 24 17.17 -10.47 -17.76
N THR A 25 16.68 -11.54 -17.14
CA THR A 25 17.48 -12.74 -16.85
C THR A 25 17.94 -13.49 -18.12
N ILE A 26 17.19 -13.40 -19.22
CA ILE A 26 17.60 -13.97 -20.52
C ILE A 26 18.75 -13.16 -21.12
N ILE A 27 18.64 -11.82 -21.11
CA ILE A 27 19.71 -10.92 -21.59
C ILE A 27 21.02 -11.25 -20.86
N GLN A 28 20.96 -11.36 -19.53
CA GLN A 28 22.14 -11.72 -18.74
C GLN A 28 22.74 -13.09 -19.08
N THR A 29 21.89 -14.09 -19.27
CA THR A 29 22.34 -15.44 -19.61
C THR A 29 23.07 -15.43 -20.96
N LEU A 30 22.52 -14.70 -21.94
CA LEU A 30 23.15 -14.55 -23.25
C LEU A 30 24.44 -13.73 -23.17
N GLN A 31 24.50 -12.69 -22.33
CA GLN A 31 25.71 -11.88 -22.11
C GLN A 31 26.83 -12.71 -21.47
N ALA A 32 26.49 -13.66 -20.60
CA ALA A 32 27.42 -14.68 -20.09
C ALA A 32 27.81 -15.75 -21.13
N LYS A 33 27.36 -15.60 -22.39
CA LYS A 33 27.54 -16.54 -23.51
C LYS A 33 26.97 -17.93 -23.26
N ASP A 34 26.04 -18.04 -22.33
CA ASP A 34 25.31 -19.27 -22.05
C ASP A 34 24.11 -19.40 -23.01
N LYS A 35 23.76 -20.62 -23.37
CA LYS A 35 22.62 -20.88 -24.26
C LYS A 35 21.31 -20.84 -23.47
N VAL A 36 20.34 -20.11 -24.01
CA VAL A 36 18.94 -20.17 -23.55
C VAL A 36 18.14 -21.03 -24.52
N PRO A 37 17.60 -22.18 -24.09
CA PRO A 37 16.78 -23.01 -24.97
C PRO A 37 15.63 -22.21 -25.63
N LEU A 38 15.38 -22.50 -26.91
CA LEU A 38 14.39 -21.84 -27.80
C LEU A 38 14.72 -20.40 -28.22
N VAL A 39 15.73 -19.76 -27.63
CA VAL A 39 16.23 -18.46 -28.10
C VAL A 39 17.30 -18.71 -29.15
N ASP A 40 16.94 -18.48 -30.42
CA ASP A 40 17.84 -18.64 -31.56
C ASP A 40 18.63 -17.34 -31.81
N PHE A 41 19.51 -17.02 -30.86
CA PHE A 41 20.37 -15.85 -30.91
C PHE A 41 21.70 -16.12 -30.20
N GLU A 42 22.79 -15.63 -30.77
CA GLU A 42 24.12 -15.70 -30.18
C GLU A 42 24.71 -14.30 -30.13
N LEU A 43 25.06 -13.84 -28.93
CA LEU A 43 25.76 -12.58 -28.74
C LEU A 43 27.22 -12.72 -29.17
N LYS A 44 27.56 -12.09 -30.30
CA LYS A 44 28.93 -12.09 -30.83
C LYS A 44 29.87 -11.22 -30.00
N GLU A 45 29.35 -10.08 -29.53
CA GLU A 45 30.05 -9.09 -28.74
C GLU A 45 29.26 -8.78 -27.48
N GLU A 46 29.96 -8.30 -26.46
CA GLU A 46 29.32 -7.84 -25.23
C GLU A 46 28.53 -6.56 -25.52
N VAL A 47 27.33 -6.45 -24.93
CA VAL A 47 26.48 -5.27 -25.10
C VAL A 47 26.56 -4.45 -23.82
N HIS A 48 26.92 -3.18 -23.97
CA HIS A 48 26.95 -2.23 -22.88
C HIS A 48 25.69 -1.37 -22.91
N TYR A 49 25.10 -1.13 -21.74
CA TYR A 49 23.92 -0.31 -21.56
C TYR A 49 23.94 0.29 -20.15
N HIS A 50 23.34 1.48 -19.99
CA HIS A 50 23.09 2.05 -18.66
C HIS A 50 21.83 1.43 -18.05
N ALA A 51 20.79 1.28 -18.85
CA ALA A 51 19.55 0.59 -18.50
C ALA A 51 19.24 -0.49 -19.55
N PRO A 52 18.75 -1.69 -19.15
CA PRO A 52 18.38 -2.75 -20.11
C PRO A 52 17.42 -2.28 -21.20
N ASP A 53 16.58 -1.28 -20.90
CA ASP A 53 15.61 -0.68 -21.83
C ASP A 53 16.29 -0.13 -23.10
N GLU A 54 17.52 0.41 -23.00
CA GLU A 54 18.30 0.97 -24.12
C GLU A 54 18.63 -0.07 -25.19
N LEU A 55 18.63 -1.36 -24.84
CA LEU A 55 18.86 -2.46 -25.79
C LEU A 55 17.80 -2.52 -26.89
N SER A 56 16.63 -1.93 -26.66
CA SER A 56 15.61 -1.74 -27.69
C SER A 56 16.12 -0.93 -28.89
N ILE A 57 17.09 -0.03 -28.67
CA ILE A 57 17.75 0.78 -29.70
C ILE A 57 19.11 0.20 -30.08
N THR A 58 19.93 -0.18 -29.09
CA THR A 58 21.33 -0.55 -29.34
C THR A 58 21.50 -2.00 -29.78
N ALA A 59 20.57 -2.89 -29.42
CA ALA A 59 20.60 -4.31 -29.78
C ALA A 59 19.20 -4.85 -30.14
N PRO A 60 18.49 -4.26 -31.13
CA PRO A 60 17.10 -4.60 -31.42
C PRO A 60 16.89 -6.06 -31.87
N GLU A 61 17.89 -6.67 -32.53
CA GLU A 61 17.81 -8.07 -32.96
C GLU A 61 17.84 -9.05 -31.78
N LEU A 62 18.55 -8.72 -30.69
CA LEU A 62 18.52 -9.49 -29.45
C LEU A 62 17.11 -9.49 -28.86
N ILE A 63 16.52 -8.30 -28.70
CA ILE A 63 15.17 -8.12 -28.14
C ILE A 63 14.13 -8.85 -28.99
N LYS A 64 14.19 -8.70 -30.32
CA LYS A 64 13.30 -9.40 -31.26
C LYS A 64 13.43 -10.93 -31.18
N ALA A 65 14.64 -11.45 -30.97
CA ALA A 65 14.85 -12.88 -30.82
C ALA A 65 14.21 -13.43 -29.53
N ILE A 66 14.28 -12.68 -28.43
CA ILE A 66 13.65 -13.05 -27.16
C ILE A 66 12.11 -13.07 -27.30
N HIS A 67 11.52 -12.01 -27.86
CA HIS A 67 10.07 -11.98 -28.13
C HIS A 67 9.64 -13.15 -29.02
N SER A 68 10.38 -13.41 -30.10
CA SER A 68 10.10 -14.52 -31.01
C SER A 68 10.12 -15.88 -30.29
N ALA A 69 11.00 -16.06 -29.31
CA ALA A 69 11.07 -17.29 -28.52
C ALA A 69 9.86 -17.46 -27.60
N TYR A 70 9.40 -16.38 -26.93
CA TYR A 70 8.20 -16.42 -26.10
C TYR A 70 6.91 -16.61 -26.91
N LEU A 71 6.81 -15.99 -28.08
CA LEU A 71 5.70 -16.21 -29.01
C LEU A 71 5.62 -17.69 -29.46
N LYS A 72 6.78 -18.30 -29.76
CA LYS A 72 6.86 -19.74 -30.08
C LYS A 72 6.54 -20.64 -28.88
N ALA A 73 6.77 -20.17 -27.66
CA ALA A 73 6.41 -20.88 -26.44
C ALA A 73 4.90 -20.87 -26.17
N GLY A 74 4.14 -20.00 -26.83
CA GLY A 74 2.68 -19.93 -26.75
C GLY A 74 2.14 -18.74 -25.96
N ALA A 75 2.96 -17.72 -25.70
CA ALA A 75 2.48 -16.48 -25.08
C ALA A 75 1.43 -15.78 -25.97
N ASN A 76 0.31 -15.36 -25.36
CA ASN A 76 -0.70 -14.50 -25.99
C ASN A 76 -0.34 -13.03 -25.89
N ILE A 77 0.47 -12.67 -24.89
CA ILE A 77 0.88 -11.31 -24.60
C ILE A 77 2.38 -11.32 -24.35
N ILE A 78 3.10 -10.39 -24.97
CA ILE A 78 4.53 -10.16 -24.72
C ILE A 78 4.71 -8.76 -24.13
N THR A 79 5.59 -8.63 -23.14
CA THR A 79 5.93 -7.35 -22.51
C THR A 79 7.02 -6.64 -23.29
N THR A 80 6.90 -5.34 -23.52
CA THR A 80 7.97 -4.55 -24.15
C THR A 80 9.19 -4.47 -23.23
N ASN A 81 10.38 -4.30 -23.80
CA ASN A 81 11.61 -4.02 -23.02
C ASN A 81 11.61 -2.56 -22.51
N THR A 82 10.68 -2.26 -21.60
CA THR A 82 10.41 -0.91 -21.08
C THR A 82 10.17 -0.87 -19.57
N PHE A 83 10.46 -1.95 -18.84
CA PHE A 83 10.28 -2.07 -17.39
C PHE A 83 10.73 -0.82 -16.61
N GLY A 84 11.89 -0.27 -16.99
CA GLY A 84 12.49 0.92 -16.39
C GLY A 84 12.34 2.18 -17.22
N ALA A 85 11.67 2.15 -18.36
CA ALA A 85 11.65 3.25 -19.33
C ALA A 85 10.70 4.39 -18.93
N THR A 86 11.04 5.09 -17.85
CA THR A 86 10.36 6.32 -17.39
C THR A 86 11.35 7.47 -17.28
N PRO A 87 10.92 8.75 -17.34
CA PRO A 87 11.82 9.89 -17.23
C PRO A 87 12.74 9.85 -15.99
N ILE A 88 12.23 9.44 -14.83
CA ILE A 88 13.01 9.36 -13.58
C ILE A 88 14.12 8.29 -13.65
N LYS A 89 13.86 7.14 -14.26
CA LYS A 89 14.83 6.04 -14.35
C LYS A 89 15.82 6.22 -15.49
N LEU A 90 15.46 6.99 -16.52
CA LEU A 90 16.28 7.24 -17.70
C LEU A 90 16.98 8.61 -17.66
N GLU A 91 17.08 9.25 -16.49
CA GLU A 91 17.75 10.56 -16.34
C GLU A 91 19.19 10.57 -16.87
N ASP A 92 19.91 9.45 -16.68
CA ASP A 92 21.29 9.27 -17.15
C ASP A 92 21.41 8.60 -18.53
N SER A 93 20.28 8.33 -19.20
CA SER A 93 20.29 7.67 -20.52
C SER A 93 20.72 8.63 -21.63
N SER A 94 21.41 8.09 -22.64
CA SER A 94 21.73 8.83 -23.87
C SER A 94 20.53 9.02 -24.80
N TYR A 95 19.40 8.34 -24.53
CA TYR A 95 18.19 8.36 -25.35
C TYR A 95 17.02 8.93 -24.56
N LYS A 96 16.08 9.56 -25.25
CA LYS A 96 14.84 10.01 -24.62
C LYS A 96 13.93 8.82 -24.32
N THR A 97 13.14 8.94 -23.27
CA THR A 97 12.16 7.92 -22.87
C THR A 97 11.26 7.49 -24.04
N GLU A 98 10.76 8.45 -24.83
CA GLU A 98 9.88 8.16 -25.96
C GLU A 98 10.58 7.41 -27.10
N GLU A 99 11.87 7.66 -27.32
CA GLU A 99 12.66 6.96 -28.36
C GLU A 99 12.84 5.48 -27.99
N ILE A 100 13.13 5.22 -26.72
CA ILE A 100 13.26 3.85 -26.19
C ILE A 100 11.92 3.11 -26.31
N ILE A 101 10.82 3.74 -25.87
CA ILE A 101 9.49 3.14 -25.92
C ILE A 101 9.06 2.85 -27.36
N GLU A 102 9.27 3.79 -28.29
CA GLU A 102 8.94 3.60 -29.70
C GLU A 102 9.72 2.41 -30.29
N ALA A 103 11.03 2.32 -30.00
CA ALA A 103 11.85 1.21 -30.45
C ALA A 103 11.42 -0.13 -29.84
N ALA A 104 11.10 -0.16 -28.54
CA ALA A 104 10.68 -1.36 -27.83
C ALA A 104 9.34 -1.91 -28.37
N VAL A 105 8.34 -1.05 -28.54
CA VAL A 105 7.03 -1.44 -29.11
C VAL A 105 7.18 -1.90 -30.56
N ARG A 106 8.01 -1.21 -31.37
CA ARG A 106 8.30 -1.62 -32.75
C ARG A 106 8.95 -3.01 -32.81
N ASN A 107 9.93 -3.27 -31.95
CA ASN A 107 10.60 -4.58 -31.89
C ASN A 107 9.61 -5.71 -31.53
N ALA A 108 8.72 -5.49 -30.56
CA ALA A 108 7.69 -6.45 -30.19
C ALA A 108 6.73 -6.73 -31.36
N LYS A 109 6.27 -5.68 -32.06
CA LYS A 109 5.40 -5.83 -33.24
C LYS A 109 6.07 -6.56 -34.40
N GLU A 110 7.31 -6.21 -34.73
CA GLU A 110 8.08 -6.90 -35.78
C GLU A 110 8.25 -8.39 -35.46
N ALA A 111 8.43 -8.76 -34.18
CA ALA A 111 8.50 -10.16 -33.76
C ALA A 111 7.15 -10.87 -33.93
N ILE A 112 6.03 -10.23 -33.58
CA ILE A 112 4.67 -10.76 -33.81
C ILE A 112 4.44 -10.97 -35.31
N ASP A 113 4.66 -9.94 -36.14
CA ASP A 113 4.46 -9.99 -37.59
C ASP A 113 5.28 -11.12 -38.24
N LYS A 114 6.54 -11.25 -37.85
CA LYS A 114 7.44 -12.30 -38.35
C LYS A 114 7.03 -13.71 -37.89
N SER A 115 6.48 -13.83 -36.69
CA SER A 115 6.02 -15.12 -36.14
C SER A 115 4.70 -15.60 -36.74
N GLY A 116 3.84 -14.68 -37.18
CA GLY A 116 2.46 -14.96 -37.57
C GLY A 116 1.53 -15.31 -36.39
N SER A 117 2.02 -15.19 -35.15
CA SER A 117 1.23 -15.42 -33.95
C SER A 117 0.16 -14.33 -33.78
N LYS A 118 -0.99 -14.70 -33.23
CA LYS A 118 -2.00 -13.74 -32.75
C LYS A 118 -1.67 -13.42 -31.30
N ALA A 119 -0.95 -12.33 -31.08
CA ALA A 119 -0.52 -11.88 -29.77
C ALA A 119 -0.69 -10.37 -29.61
N PHE A 120 -0.64 -9.90 -28.37
CA PHE A 120 -0.74 -8.49 -27.99
C PHE A 120 0.59 -7.99 -27.41
N VAL A 121 0.87 -6.71 -27.61
CA VAL A 121 2.04 -6.02 -27.05
C VAL A 121 1.61 -5.24 -25.81
N ALA A 122 2.08 -5.66 -24.63
CA ALA A 122 1.91 -4.92 -23.39
C ALA A 122 3.04 -3.91 -23.21
N LEU A 123 2.70 -2.62 -23.10
CA LEU A 123 3.62 -1.61 -22.60
C LEU A 123 3.92 -1.94 -21.13
N ASP A 124 5.14 -2.41 -20.90
CA ASP A 124 5.61 -2.76 -19.56
C ASP A 124 6.14 -1.54 -18.82
N VAL A 125 5.65 -1.30 -17.60
CA VAL A 125 5.99 -0.13 -16.78
C VAL A 125 6.08 -0.55 -15.32
N SER A 126 7.20 -0.27 -14.65
CA SER A 126 7.38 -0.57 -13.23
C SER A 126 7.57 0.66 -12.35
N SER A 127 7.83 0.43 -11.05
CA SER A 127 8.10 1.48 -10.06
C SER A 127 9.19 2.44 -10.53
N SER A 128 9.08 3.71 -10.17
CA SER A 128 10.10 4.74 -10.42
C SER A 128 11.41 4.45 -9.68
N GLY A 129 11.37 3.58 -8.67
CA GLY A 129 12.50 3.32 -7.77
C GLY A 129 12.70 4.43 -6.73
N LYS A 130 11.79 5.41 -6.62
CA LYS A 130 11.76 6.43 -5.56
C LYS A 130 10.57 6.22 -4.64
N LEU A 131 10.74 6.49 -3.34
CA LEU A 131 9.63 6.50 -2.39
C LEU A 131 8.77 7.76 -2.57
N LEU A 132 7.45 7.61 -2.49
CA LEU A 132 6.53 8.74 -2.49
C LEU A 132 6.50 9.45 -1.13
N GLU A 133 6.10 10.71 -1.13
CA GLU A 133 5.79 11.46 0.08
C GLU A 133 4.74 10.74 0.94
N PRO A 134 4.89 10.74 2.28
CA PRO A 134 5.95 11.41 3.04
C PRO A 134 7.23 10.58 3.19
N MET A 135 7.29 9.36 2.67
CA MET A 135 8.39 8.42 2.90
C MET A 135 9.63 8.73 2.06
N GLY A 136 9.46 9.49 1.00
CA GLY A 136 10.52 9.97 0.14
C GLY A 136 10.16 11.29 -0.53
N PRO A 137 11.03 11.76 -1.43
CA PRO A 137 10.93 13.09 -2.01
C PRO A 137 9.95 13.19 -3.18
N LEU A 138 9.45 12.06 -3.70
CA LEU A 138 8.61 12.06 -4.89
C LEU A 138 7.17 12.40 -4.52
N THR A 139 6.65 13.52 -5.00
CA THR A 139 5.24 13.85 -4.82
C THR A 139 4.36 12.94 -5.69
N PHE A 140 3.09 12.78 -5.31
CA PHE A 140 2.12 12.03 -6.12
C PHE A 140 1.98 12.59 -7.55
N ASP A 141 1.99 13.92 -7.68
CA ASP A 141 1.80 14.58 -8.97
C ASP A 141 3.05 14.43 -9.87
N GLU A 142 4.26 14.44 -9.31
CA GLU A 142 5.49 14.11 -10.06
C GLU A 142 5.52 12.64 -10.50
N ALA A 143 5.09 11.71 -9.64
CA ALA A 143 4.94 10.30 -10.02
C ALA A 143 3.95 10.16 -11.18
N TYR A 144 2.81 10.84 -11.11
CA TYR A 144 1.82 10.86 -12.19
C TYR A 144 2.40 11.38 -13.52
N GLU A 145 3.10 12.53 -13.52
CA GLU A 145 3.68 13.09 -14.74
C GLU A 145 4.82 12.21 -15.31
N ASN A 146 5.60 11.55 -14.44
CA ASN A 146 6.60 10.55 -14.85
C ASN A 146 5.96 9.41 -15.65
N TYR A 147 4.87 8.84 -15.13
CA TYR A 147 4.16 7.76 -15.82
C TYR A 147 3.43 8.23 -17.07
N LYS A 148 2.78 9.40 -17.03
CA LYS A 148 2.02 9.95 -18.16
C LYS A 148 2.85 10.04 -19.44
N THR A 149 4.11 10.47 -19.34
CA THR A 149 5.04 10.53 -20.48
C THR A 149 5.20 9.16 -21.13
N THR A 150 5.40 8.12 -20.31
CA THR A 150 5.57 6.72 -20.72
C THR A 150 4.29 6.19 -21.38
N MET A 151 3.13 6.41 -20.77
CA MET A 151 1.85 5.89 -21.27
C MET A 151 1.47 6.48 -22.63
N ILE A 152 1.63 7.80 -22.80
CA ILE A 152 1.35 8.48 -24.07
C ILE A 152 2.28 7.98 -25.18
N ALA A 153 3.57 7.80 -24.88
CA ALA A 153 4.54 7.27 -25.84
C ALA A 153 4.18 5.84 -26.28
N GLY A 154 3.78 4.99 -25.33
CA GLY A 154 3.39 3.60 -25.62
C GLY A 154 2.13 3.48 -26.48
N GLU A 155 1.07 4.26 -26.18
CA GLU A 155 -0.13 4.28 -27.03
C GLU A 155 0.19 4.81 -28.43
N LYS A 156 1.01 5.86 -28.54
CA LYS A 156 1.42 6.42 -29.84
C LYS A 156 2.24 5.43 -30.68
N ALA A 157 3.12 4.66 -30.06
CA ALA A 157 3.86 3.57 -30.72
C ALA A 157 2.95 2.36 -31.03
N GLY A 158 1.77 2.31 -30.41
CA GLY A 158 0.68 1.39 -30.66
C GLY A 158 0.78 0.10 -29.85
N ALA A 159 1.16 0.18 -28.58
CA ALA A 159 0.91 -0.89 -27.62
C ALA A 159 -0.60 -1.24 -27.56
N ASP A 160 -0.94 -2.47 -27.23
CA ASP A 160 -2.32 -2.95 -27.16
C ASP A 160 -2.93 -2.83 -25.75
N LEU A 161 -2.07 -2.79 -24.74
CA LEU A 161 -2.39 -2.68 -23.32
C LEU A 161 -1.20 -2.11 -22.53
N VAL A 162 -1.44 -1.72 -21.28
CA VAL A 162 -0.42 -1.36 -20.30
C VAL A 162 -0.37 -2.42 -19.22
N LEU A 163 0.84 -2.88 -18.88
CA LEU A 163 1.13 -3.65 -17.69
C LEU A 163 1.89 -2.74 -16.71
N VAL A 164 1.25 -2.39 -15.60
CA VAL A 164 1.91 -1.71 -14.47
C VAL A 164 2.34 -2.79 -13.48
N GLU A 165 3.61 -3.22 -13.53
CA GLU A 165 4.08 -4.38 -12.76
C GLU A 165 5.14 -4.10 -11.70
N THR A 166 5.31 -5.07 -10.81
CA THR A 166 6.30 -5.06 -9.72
C THR A 166 6.14 -3.83 -8.81
N MET A 167 4.89 -3.42 -8.58
CA MET A 167 4.63 -2.26 -7.73
C MET A 167 4.76 -2.64 -6.26
N SER A 168 5.70 -2.00 -5.57
CA SER A 168 5.93 -2.21 -4.13
C SER A 168 5.17 -1.21 -3.26
N ASP A 169 4.71 -0.10 -3.84
CA ASP A 169 3.87 0.91 -3.20
C ASP A 169 2.56 1.07 -4.00
N LEU A 170 1.43 0.84 -3.32
CA LEU A 170 0.11 0.96 -3.92
C LEU A 170 -0.27 2.42 -4.22
N TYR A 171 0.36 3.41 -3.58
CA TYR A 171 0.11 4.82 -3.90
C TYR A 171 0.77 5.23 -5.22
N GLU A 172 2.00 4.80 -5.45
CA GLU A 172 2.67 4.92 -6.75
C GLU A 172 1.87 4.22 -7.85
N THR A 173 1.35 3.03 -7.54
CA THR A 173 0.49 2.27 -8.45
C THR A 173 -0.72 3.10 -8.87
N LYS A 174 -1.36 3.79 -7.93
CA LYS A 174 -2.48 4.69 -8.24
C LYS A 174 -2.07 5.83 -9.16
N ALA A 175 -0.90 6.45 -8.95
CA ALA A 175 -0.39 7.47 -9.85
C ALA A 175 -0.19 6.94 -11.29
N ALA A 176 0.39 5.73 -11.43
CA ALA A 176 0.60 5.07 -12.71
C ALA A 176 -0.73 4.70 -13.42
N VAL A 177 -1.68 4.14 -12.68
CA VAL A 177 -3.00 3.76 -13.22
C VAL A 177 -3.79 4.98 -13.67
N LEU A 178 -3.80 6.05 -12.86
CA LEU A 178 -4.43 7.31 -13.26
C LEU A 178 -3.74 7.91 -14.49
N ALA A 179 -2.41 7.88 -14.55
CA ALA A 179 -1.67 8.35 -15.72
C ALA A 179 -2.06 7.60 -17.00
N ALA A 180 -2.22 6.27 -16.93
CA ALA A 180 -2.68 5.47 -18.07
C ALA A 180 -4.14 5.79 -18.44
N ARG A 181 -5.06 5.79 -17.47
CA ARG A 181 -6.50 5.99 -17.68
C ARG A 181 -6.89 7.39 -18.14
N GLU A 182 -6.17 8.42 -17.69
CA GLU A 182 -6.48 9.81 -18.01
C GLU A 182 -5.86 10.27 -19.34
N ASN A 183 -4.87 9.53 -19.86
CA ASN A 183 -4.11 9.97 -21.05
C ASN A 183 -4.09 8.96 -22.20
N THR A 184 -4.66 7.77 -22.02
CA THR A 184 -4.73 6.73 -23.07
C THR A 184 -6.08 5.99 -23.04
N ASN A 185 -6.40 5.28 -24.12
CA ASN A 185 -7.55 4.35 -24.17
C ASN A 185 -7.15 2.90 -23.90
N LEU A 186 -5.87 2.65 -23.59
CA LEU A 186 -5.34 1.31 -23.39
C LEU A 186 -5.98 0.64 -22.17
N PRO A 187 -6.29 -0.66 -22.24
CA PRO A 187 -6.59 -1.45 -21.07
C PRO A 187 -5.35 -1.55 -20.17
N VAL A 188 -5.58 -1.58 -18.86
CA VAL A 188 -4.54 -1.56 -17.83
C VAL A 188 -4.65 -2.83 -17.00
N ILE A 189 -3.55 -3.57 -16.94
CA ILE A 189 -3.34 -4.68 -16.00
C ILE A 189 -2.33 -4.22 -14.96
N VAL A 190 -2.54 -4.61 -13.71
CA VAL A 190 -1.67 -4.18 -12.60
C VAL A 190 -1.22 -5.37 -11.76
N SER A 191 0.05 -5.37 -11.35
CA SER A 191 0.56 -6.32 -10.37
C SER A 191 1.35 -5.64 -9.25
N ALA A 192 1.11 -6.10 -8.03
CA ALA A 192 1.96 -5.80 -6.88
C ALA A 192 3.07 -6.85 -6.73
N THR A 193 4.11 -6.52 -5.99
CA THR A 193 5.15 -7.46 -5.56
C THR A 193 5.18 -7.61 -4.04
N PHE A 194 5.41 -8.83 -3.57
CA PHE A 194 5.39 -9.19 -2.15
C PHE A 194 6.76 -9.67 -1.67
N GLN A 195 7.12 -9.27 -0.46
CA GLN A 195 8.28 -9.78 0.26
C GLN A 195 7.99 -11.15 0.89
N ASN A 196 9.01 -11.78 1.49
CA ASN A 196 8.89 -13.09 2.12
C ASN A 196 7.88 -13.14 3.29
N ASN A 197 7.52 -11.99 3.86
CA ASN A 197 6.47 -11.87 4.88
C ASN A 197 5.04 -11.74 4.27
N LEU A 198 4.91 -11.94 2.95
CA LEU A 198 3.68 -11.80 2.18
C LEU A 198 3.08 -10.39 2.24
N ARG A 199 3.90 -9.36 2.40
CA ARG A 199 3.49 -7.96 2.40
C ARG A 199 4.21 -7.18 1.30
N THR A 200 3.58 -6.13 0.78
CA THR A 200 4.27 -5.14 -0.05
C THR A 200 5.26 -4.34 0.80
N LEU A 201 6.12 -3.53 0.18
CA LEU A 201 7.10 -2.69 0.90
C LEU A 201 6.40 -1.73 1.89
N THR A 202 5.24 -1.21 1.51
CA THR A 202 4.44 -0.31 2.36
C THR A 202 3.47 -1.05 3.30
N GLY A 203 3.45 -2.38 3.28
CA GLY A 203 2.78 -3.21 4.29
C GLY A 203 1.43 -3.79 3.89
N ALA A 204 0.98 -3.67 2.64
CA ALA A 204 -0.27 -4.28 2.20
C ALA A 204 -0.15 -5.81 2.14
N ASP A 205 -1.11 -6.52 2.73
CA ASP A 205 -1.27 -7.97 2.51
C ASP A 205 -1.99 -8.26 1.18
N PRO A 206 -2.05 -9.53 0.74
CA PRO A 206 -2.66 -9.87 -0.54
C PRO A 206 -4.13 -9.47 -0.66
N LEU A 207 -4.90 -9.54 0.44
CA LEU A 207 -6.29 -9.08 0.49
C LEU A 207 -6.38 -7.57 0.25
N THR A 208 -5.59 -6.79 0.99
CA THR A 208 -5.58 -5.33 0.85
C THR A 208 -5.11 -4.91 -0.54
N ALA A 209 -4.08 -5.56 -1.07
CA ALA A 209 -3.61 -5.32 -2.41
C ALA A 209 -4.69 -5.58 -3.45
N ILE A 210 -5.35 -6.75 -3.47
CA ILE A 210 -6.35 -7.03 -4.51
C ILE A 210 -7.55 -6.09 -4.42
N VAL A 211 -8.04 -5.79 -3.21
CA VAL A 211 -9.16 -4.86 -2.98
C VAL A 211 -8.83 -3.47 -3.50
N TYR A 212 -7.62 -2.98 -3.24
CA TYR A 212 -7.22 -1.65 -3.69
C TYR A 212 -6.94 -1.64 -5.20
N LEU A 213 -6.19 -2.61 -5.72
CA LEU A 213 -5.84 -2.70 -7.14
C LEU A 213 -7.08 -2.77 -8.03
N GLU A 214 -8.02 -3.66 -7.75
CA GLU A 214 -9.24 -3.78 -8.56
C GLU A 214 -10.14 -2.54 -8.45
N SER A 215 -10.10 -1.84 -7.32
CA SER A 215 -10.96 -0.66 -7.11
C SER A 215 -10.65 0.47 -8.09
N MET A 216 -9.43 0.55 -8.61
CA MET A 216 -9.04 1.51 -9.63
C MET A 216 -9.63 1.20 -11.02
N GLY A 217 -10.49 0.18 -11.12
CA GLY A 217 -11.25 -0.17 -12.31
C GLY A 217 -10.40 -0.78 -13.42
N VAL A 218 -9.29 -1.42 -13.08
CA VAL A 218 -8.34 -2.10 -14.00
C VAL A 218 -8.98 -3.33 -14.66
N GLU A 219 -8.49 -3.74 -15.84
CA GLU A 219 -9.02 -4.91 -16.55
C GLU A 219 -8.60 -6.24 -15.91
N ALA A 220 -7.47 -6.27 -15.21
CA ALA A 220 -6.99 -7.39 -14.41
C ALA A 220 -6.03 -6.90 -13.32
N ALA A 221 -5.94 -7.63 -12.21
CA ALA A 221 -5.06 -7.31 -11.10
C ALA A 221 -4.42 -8.59 -10.55
N GLY A 222 -3.27 -8.47 -9.88
CA GLY A 222 -2.66 -9.61 -9.22
C GLY A 222 -1.25 -9.33 -8.73
N PHE A 223 -0.35 -10.29 -8.95
CA PHE A 223 1.03 -10.18 -8.48
C PHE A 223 2.03 -10.81 -9.43
N ASN A 224 3.25 -10.29 -9.37
CA ASN A 224 4.41 -10.83 -10.06
C ASN A 224 5.65 -10.76 -9.16
N CYS A 225 6.70 -11.48 -9.55
CA CYS A 225 7.97 -11.54 -8.82
C CYS A 225 7.79 -12.02 -7.35
N GLY A 226 8.70 -11.62 -6.47
CA GLY A 226 8.64 -11.90 -5.04
C GLY A 226 9.21 -13.27 -4.64
N GLY A 227 8.50 -13.92 -3.70
CA GLY A 227 8.94 -15.12 -2.97
C GLY A 227 8.97 -16.42 -3.77
N SER A 228 8.89 -17.53 -3.04
CA SER A 228 8.92 -18.89 -3.60
C SER A 228 7.61 -19.26 -4.33
N LEU A 229 7.58 -20.39 -5.05
CA LEU A 229 6.34 -20.93 -5.62
C LEU A 229 5.28 -21.23 -4.56
N ALA A 230 5.69 -21.59 -3.34
CA ALA A 230 4.78 -21.82 -2.23
C ALA A 230 4.16 -20.51 -1.71
N ASP A 231 4.93 -19.43 -1.70
CA ASP A 231 4.42 -18.10 -1.34
C ASP A 231 3.43 -17.62 -2.40
N ALA A 232 3.76 -17.80 -3.68
CA ALA A 232 2.87 -17.50 -4.79
C ALA A 232 1.53 -18.23 -4.70
N ALA A 233 1.52 -19.51 -4.30
CA ALA A 233 0.29 -20.27 -4.10
C ALA A 233 -0.59 -19.67 -2.98
N LYS A 234 0.00 -19.28 -1.84
CA LYS A 234 -0.73 -18.65 -0.72
C LYS A 234 -1.31 -17.28 -1.10
N ILE A 235 -0.54 -16.48 -1.83
CA ILE A 235 -0.99 -15.19 -2.35
C ILE A 235 -2.15 -15.41 -3.32
N THR A 236 -2.04 -16.38 -4.23
CA THR A 236 -3.11 -16.73 -5.19
C THR A 236 -4.39 -17.14 -4.49
N GLU A 237 -4.31 -18.03 -3.49
CA GLU A 237 -5.46 -18.45 -2.69
C GLU A 237 -6.16 -17.26 -2.04
N THR A 238 -5.40 -16.38 -1.40
CA THR A 238 -5.96 -15.20 -0.74
C THR A 238 -6.57 -14.23 -1.74
N MET A 239 -5.89 -13.92 -2.85
CA MET A 239 -6.42 -12.96 -3.83
C MET A 239 -7.62 -13.51 -4.60
N ALA A 240 -7.64 -14.79 -4.94
CA ALA A 240 -8.75 -15.42 -5.68
C ALA A 240 -10.08 -15.33 -4.91
N ASP A 241 -10.03 -15.34 -3.56
CA ASP A 241 -11.21 -15.20 -2.71
C ASP A 241 -11.88 -13.82 -2.81
N TYR A 242 -11.09 -12.79 -3.09
CA TYR A 242 -11.50 -11.39 -3.05
C TYR A 242 -11.38 -10.66 -4.39
N ALA A 243 -11.00 -11.34 -5.48
CA ALA A 243 -10.93 -10.76 -6.81
C ALA A 243 -12.28 -10.85 -7.54
N SER A 244 -12.68 -9.76 -8.18
CA SER A 244 -13.78 -9.72 -9.15
C SER A 244 -13.33 -9.50 -10.59
N VAL A 245 -12.09 -9.03 -10.76
CA VAL A 245 -11.40 -8.97 -12.04
C VAL A 245 -10.53 -10.22 -12.24
N PRO A 246 -10.15 -10.57 -13.47
CA PRO A 246 -9.17 -11.62 -13.73
C PRO A 246 -7.91 -11.49 -12.86
N LEU A 247 -7.53 -12.58 -12.21
CA LEU A 247 -6.34 -12.65 -11.38
C LEU A 247 -5.11 -12.99 -12.23
N LEU A 248 -4.09 -12.12 -12.16
CA LEU A 248 -2.77 -12.27 -12.77
C LEU A 248 -1.77 -12.92 -11.80
N VAL A 249 -1.04 -13.94 -12.25
CA VAL A 249 -0.01 -14.64 -11.46
C VAL A 249 1.26 -14.88 -12.29
N GLN A 250 2.33 -14.14 -11.98
CA GLN A 250 3.64 -14.22 -12.65
C GLN A 250 4.81 -14.37 -11.64
N PRO A 251 4.93 -15.52 -10.96
CA PRO A 251 5.98 -15.75 -9.98
C PRO A 251 7.36 -15.90 -10.64
N ASN A 252 8.41 -15.80 -9.83
CA ASN A 252 9.77 -16.14 -10.21
C ASN A 252 9.93 -17.66 -10.43
N ALA A 253 10.99 -18.07 -11.13
CA ALA A 253 11.44 -19.47 -11.18
C ALA A 253 12.17 -19.87 -9.87
N GLY A 254 11.52 -19.61 -8.73
CA GLY A 254 12.08 -19.73 -7.39
C GLY A 254 12.94 -18.53 -6.98
N LEU A 255 13.53 -18.63 -5.80
CA LEU A 255 14.46 -17.61 -5.31
C LEU A 255 15.81 -17.71 -6.03
N PRO A 256 16.45 -16.58 -6.34
CA PRO A 256 17.77 -16.58 -6.94
C PRO A 256 18.80 -17.18 -5.97
N VAL A 257 19.69 -18.02 -6.49
CA VAL A 257 20.87 -18.50 -5.77
C VAL A 257 22.10 -18.17 -6.60
N VAL A 258 23.25 -17.94 -5.97
CA VAL A 258 24.48 -17.73 -6.72
C VAL A 258 25.35 -18.98 -6.67
N GLU A 259 25.65 -19.57 -7.83
CA GLU A 259 26.54 -20.71 -7.99
C GLU A 259 27.66 -20.31 -8.95
N ASN A 260 28.93 -20.55 -8.58
CA ASN A 260 30.10 -20.17 -9.39
C ASN A 260 30.12 -18.71 -9.90
N GLY A 261 29.66 -17.75 -9.09
CA GLY A 261 29.62 -16.33 -9.44
C GLY A 261 28.47 -15.94 -10.39
N LYS A 262 27.55 -16.86 -10.70
CA LYS A 262 26.37 -16.63 -11.55
C LYS A 262 25.09 -16.73 -10.73
N THR A 263 24.16 -15.80 -10.92
CA THR A 263 22.81 -15.91 -10.36
C THR A 263 22.00 -16.93 -11.17
N ILE A 264 21.51 -17.97 -10.51
CA ILE A 264 20.78 -19.10 -11.07
C ILE A 264 19.42 -19.21 -10.38
N PHE A 265 18.40 -19.53 -11.17
CA PHE A 265 17.07 -19.89 -10.70
C PHE A 265 16.91 -21.40 -10.83
N LYS A 266 16.57 -22.08 -9.73
CA LYS A 266 16.65 -23.54 -9.63
C LYS A 266 15.40 -24.29 -10.07
N VAL A 267 14.25 -23.60 -10.10
CA VAL A 267 12.98 -24.22 -10.50
C VAL A 267 13.07 -24.60 -11.97
N LYS A 268 12.66 -25.83 -12.28
CA LYS A 268 12.65 -26.36 -13.65
C LYS A 268 11.33 -26.04 -14.37
N PRO A 269 11.29 -26.10 -15.71
CA PRO A 269 10.06 -25.91 -16.48
C PRO A 269 8.88 -26.75 -16.02
N GLU A 270 9.09 -28.02 -15.67
CA GLU A 270 8.04 -28.94 -15.26
C GLU A 270 7.45 -28.56 -13.89
N GLU A 271 8.31 -28.21 -12.93
CA GLU A 271 7.92 -27.79 -11.57
C GLU A 271 7.14 -26.47 -11.63
N PHE A 272 7.63 -25.51 -12.43
CA PHE A 272 6.94 -24.25 -12.66
C PHE A 272 5.55 -24.46 -13.29
N ALA A 273 5.47 -25.35 -14.28
CA ALA A 273 4.22 -25.67 -14.95
C ALA A 273 3.20 -26.34 -14.02
N GLU A 274 3.64 -27.20 -13.10
CA GLU A 274 2.78 -27.81 -12.08
C GLU A 274 2.23 -26.76 -11.11
N ALA A 275 3.07 -25.85 -10.63
CA ALA A 275 2.65 -24.76 -9.75
C ALA A 275 1.64 -23.83 -10.43
N GLN A 276 1.88 -23.44 -11.69
CA GLN A 276 0.93 -22.59 -12.42
C GLN A 276 -0.38 -23.30 -12.78
N ALA A 277 -0.32 -24.61 -13.05
CA ALA A 277 -1.51 -25.43 -13.18
C ALA A 277 -2.34 -25.50 -11.89
N ALA A 278 -1.71 -25.40 -10.71
CA ALA A 278 -2.41 -25.29 -9.44
C ALA A 278 -3.05 -23.89 -9.28
N ASN A 279 -2.30 -22.81 -9.52
CA ASN A 279 -2.82 -21.44 -9.46
C ASN A 279 -4.04 -21.23 -10.38
N PHE A 280 -4.02 -21.79 -11.58
CA PHE A 280 -5.16 -21.75 -12.50
C PHE A 280 -6.42 -22.41 -11.91
N LYS A 281 -6.27 -23.54 -11.21
CA LYS A 281 -7.40 -24.22 -10.55
C LYS A 281 -7.94 -23.42 -9.37
N THR A 282 -7.07 -22.70 -8.67
CA THR A 282 -7.41 -21.84 -7.52
C THR A 282 -8.14 -20.56 -7.93
N GLY A 283 -8.02 -20.13 -9.19
CA GLY A 283 -8.79 -18.99 -9.72
C GLY A 283 -7.98 -17.98 -10.54
N ALA A 284 -6.67 -18.17 -10.70
CA ALA A 284 -5.89 -17.36 -11.63
C ALA A 284 -6.40 -17.57 -13.07
N LEU A 285 -6.55 -16.50 -13.84
CA LEU A 285 -6.93 -16.56 -15.26
C LEU A 285 -5.76 -16.19 -16.17
N ILE A 286 -4.92 -15.25 -15.72
CA ILE A 286 -3.79 -14.74 -16.47
C ILE A 286 -2.51 -15.27 -15.83
N LEU A 287 -1.70 -15.98 -16.59
CA LEU A 287 -0.53 -16.71 -16.10
C LEU A 287 0.70 -16.35 -16.93
N GLY A 288 1.84 -16.18 -16.28
CA GLY A 288 3.12 -15.94 -16.94
C GLY A 288 4.27 -16.26 -16.01
N GLY A 289 5.43 -15.65 -16.28
CA GLY A 289 6.60 -15.77 -15.42
C GLY A 289 7.34 -14.45 -15.25
N CYS A 290 8.10 -14.34 -14.16
CA CYS A 290 8.99 -13.20 -13.91
C CYS A 290 10.47 -13.67 -13.94
N CYS A 291 11.31 -13.24 -13.01
CA CYS A 291 12.74 -13.53 -13.01
C CYS A 291 13.05 -15.03 -13.04
N GLY A 292 13.98 -15.42 -13.90
CA GLY A 292 14.45 -16.80 -14.06
C GLY A 292 13.59 -17.69 -14.94
N THR A 293 12.38 -17.25 -15.29
CA THR A 293 11.54 -17.97 -16.24
C THR A 293 12.06 -17.78 -17.66
N THR A 294 11.97 -18.84 -18.47
CA THR A 294 12.51 -18.88 -19.85
C THR A 294 11.41 -19.35 -20.81
N PRO A 295 11.59 -19.27 -22.13
CA PRO A 295 10.61 -19.79 -23.08
C PRO A 295 10.26 -21.27 -22.84
N SER A 296 11.19 -22.09 -22.33
CA SER A 296 10.90 -23.47 -21.92
C SER A 296 9.91 -23.56 -20.76
N HIS A 297 10.03 -22.68 -19.77
CA HIS A 297 9.08 -22.59 -18.65
C HIS A 297 7.68 -22.21 -19.15
N ILE A 298 7.60 -21.19 -20.01
CA ILE A 298 6.34 -20.75 -20.60
C ILE A 298 5.71 -21.86 -21.45
N GLN A 299 6.48 -22.55 -22.29
CA GLN A 299 5.99 -23.65 -23.10
C GLN A 299 5.46 -24.81 -22.25
N ALA A 300 6.17 -25.17 -21.17
CA ALA A 300 5.73 -26.21 -20.25
C ALA A 300 4.43 -25.80 -19.52
N MET A 301 4.35 -24.55 -19.04
CA MET A 301 3.16 -23.97 -18.41
C MET A 301 1.95 -24.01 -19.36
N VAL A 302 2.07 -23.45 -20.56
CA VAL A 302 1.00 -23.43 -21.58
C VAL A 302 0.49 -24.85 -21.84
N LYS A 303 1.39 -25.82 -22.00
CA LYS A 303 1.03 -27.23 -22.23
C LYS A 303 0.33 -27.88 -21.04
N ALA A 304 0.71 -27.53 -19.80
CA ALA A 304 0.11 -28.09 -18.60
C ALA A 304 -1.28 -27.48 -18.33
N VAL A 305 -1.40 -26.17 -18.42
CA VAL A 305 -2.64 -25.43 -18.12
C VAL A 305 -3.72 -25.71 -19.16
N ASN A 306 -3.40 -25.76 -20.46
CA ASN A 306 -4.38 -26.06 -21.52
C ASN A 306 -4.99 -27.48 -21.44
N LYS A 307 -4.45 -28.37 -20.59
CA LYS A 307 -5.06 -29.69 -20.33
C LYS A 307 -6.14 -29.65 -19.24
N ILE A 308 -6.24 -28.54 -18.51
CA ILE A 308 -7.23 -28.35 -17.45
C ILE A 308 -8.54 -27.92 -18.11
N LYS A 309 -9.61 -28.64 -17.79
CA LYS A 309 -10.96 -28.30 -18.26
C LYS A 309 -11.61 -27.29 -17.31
N ALA A 310 -12.45 -26.41 -17.85
CA ALA A 310 -13.13 -25.35 -17.10
C ALA A 310 -13.96 -25.84 -15.90
N ASP A 311 -14.50 -27.06 -15.96
CA ASP A 311 -15.28 -27.69 -14.88
C ASP A 311 -14.43 -28.07 -13.65
N LYS A 312 -13.10 -27.94 -13.73
CA LYS A 312 -12.15 -28.21 -12.64
C LYS A 312 -11.62 -26.95 -11.94
N ILE A 313 -12.15 -25.78 -12.29
CA ILE A 313 -11.75 -24.51 -11.67
C ILE A 313 -12.65 -24.28 -10.45
N GLU A 314 -12.03 -24.18 -9.28
CA GLU A 314 -12.74 -23.85 -8.04
C GLU A 314 -13.05 -22.35 -8.06
N ARG A 315 -14.33 -21.98 -8.16
CA ARG A 315 -14.72 -20.58 -8.04
C ARG A 315 -14.97 -20.24 -6.58
N ASN A 316 -14.07 -19.48 -5.97
CA ASN A 316 -14.41 -18.82 -4.72
C ASN A 316 -15.21 -17.55 -4.98
N HIS A 317 -16.52 -17.62 -4.74
CA HIS A 317 -17.43 -16.48 -4.86
C HIS A 317 -17.50 -15.65 -3.56
N LYS A 318 -16.51 -15.76 -2.67
CA LYS A 318 -16.55 -15.17 -1.33
C LYS A 318 -16.81 -13.66 -1.38
N LEU A 319 -16.14 -12.93 -2.28
CA LEU A 319 -16.29 -11.48 -2.44
C LEU A 319 -17.75 -10.98 -2.57
N GLN A 320 -18.68 -11.78 -3.11
CA GLN A 320 -20.06 -11.31 -3.30
C GLN A 320 -20.77 -10.91 -1.99
N ASN A 321 -20.29 -11.38 -0.85
CA ASN A 321 -20.88 -11.11 0.47
C ASN A 321 -20.12 -10.06 1.28
N HIS A 322 -19.06 -9.47 0.71
CA HIS A 322 -18.15 -8.57 1.41
C HIS A 322 -18.24 -7.14 0.86
N THR A 323 -18.23 -6.16 1.77
CA THR A 323 -18.17 -4.74 1.44
C THR A 323 -16.93 -4.18 2.11
N ILE A 324 -15.85 -4.13 1.34
CA ILE A 324 -14.52 -3.84 1.88
C ILE A 324 -14.10 -2.43 1.48
N VAL A 325 -13.56 -1.70 2.45
CA VAL A 325 -12.85 -0.44 2.28
C VAL A 325 -11.43 -0.60 2.82
N SER A 326 -10.48 0.18 2.33
CA SER A 326 -9.08 0.00 2.70
C SER A 326 -8.35 1.33 2.85
N SER A 327 -7.34 1.32 3.71
CA SER A 327 -6.20 2.22 3.61
C SER A 327 -5.14 1.61 2.68
N TYR A 328 -3.90 2.06 2.81
CA TYR A 328 -2.77 1.55 2.04
C TYR A 328 -2.29 0.16 2.47
N ASN A 329 -2.58 -0.26 3.71
CA ASN A 329 -2.09 -1.54 4.26
C ASN A 329 -3.13 -2.35 5.05
N GLU A 330 -4.32 -1.81 5.29
CA GLU A 330 -5.37 -2.49 6.04
C GLU A 330 -6.74 -2.36 5.37
N CYS A 331 -7.54 -3.41 5.54
CA CYS A 331 -8.92 -3.45 5.10
C CYS A 331 -9.89 -3.54 6.28
N VAL A 332 -11.07 -2.98 6.08
CA VAL A 332 -12.24 -3.16 6.95
C VAL A 332 -13.36 -3.72 6.10
N ASP A 333 -13.82 -4.92 6.46
CA ASP A 333 -14.97 -5.57 5.86
C ASP A 333 -16.24 -5.25 6.66
N ILE A 334 -17.09 -4.42 6.07
CA ILE A 334 -18.23 -3.82 6.74
C ILE A 334 -19.33 -4.87 6.96
N GLY A 335 -19.63 -5.18 8.22
CA GLY A 335 -20.72 -6.10 8.55
C GLY A 335 -20.47 -7.53 8.11
N SER A 336 -19.22 -8.01 8.13
CA SER A 336 -18.90 -9.38 7.74
C SER A 336 -19.57 -10.40 8.69
N PRO A 337 -19.89 -11.62 8.22
CA PRO A 337 -20.42 -12.66 9.10
C PRO A 337 -19.53 -12.99 10.29
N GLU A 338 -18.21 -12.84 10.14
CA GLU A 338 -17.21 -13.16 11.16
C GLU A 338 -17.00 -12.01 12.14
N ASN A 339 -16.93 -10.78 11.63
CA ASN A 339 -16.53 -9.61 12.42
C ASN A 339 -17.71 -8.75 12.90
N GLY A 340 -18.90 -8.88 12.30
CA GLY A 340 -20.07 -8.11 12.66
C GLY A 340 -19.97 -6.62 12.32
N PRO A 341 -20.73 -5.75 13.01
CA PRO A 341 -20.79 -4.34 12.70
C PRO A 341 -19.50 -3.59 13.04
N VAL A 342 -19.25 -2.49 12.33
CA VAL A 342 -18.06 -1.64 12.46
C VAL A 342 -18.42 -0.22 12.90
N ILE A 343 -17.47 0.45 13.54
CA ILE A 343 -17.62 1.85 14.00
C ILE A 343 -16.92 2.80 13.03
N ILE A 344 -17.67 3.82 12.59
CA ILE A 344 -17.16 4.98 11.87
C ILE A 344 -17.13 6.16 12.85
N GLY A 345 -15.94 6.69 13.15
CA GLY A 345 -15.77 7.80 14.09
C GLY A 345 -16.21 9.13 13.49
N GLU A 346 -17.21 9.79 14.08
CA GLU A 346 -17.86 11.01 13.55
C GLU A 346 -17.18 12.35 13.93
N ARG A 347 -16.06 12.32 14.68
CA ARG A 347 -15.62 13.52 15.39
C ARG A 347 -14.83 14.51 14.53
N ILE A 348 -14.23 14.09 13.41
CA ILE A 348 -13.61 15.00 12.42
C ILE A 348 -14.73 15.56 11.55
N ASN A 349 -15.58 16.38 12.18
CA ASN A 349 -16.66 17.12 11.55
C ASN A 349 -16.88 18.45 12.28
N PRO A 350 -16.75 19.63 11.63
CA PRO A 350 -16.84 20.95 12.27
C PRO A 350 -18.26 21.35 12.68
N THR A 351 -19.29 20.62 12.25
CA THR A 351 -20.71 20.94 12.51
C THR A 351 -20.98 21.01 14.02
N GLY A 352 -21.46 22.16 14.48
CA GLY A 352 -21.74 22.42 15.91
C GLY A 352 -20.50 22.53 16.82
N LYS A 353 -19.27 22.37 16.32
CA LYS A 353 -18.04 22.32 17.14
C LYS A 353 -17.19 23.58 17.01
N LYS A 354 -17.42 24.58 17.87
CA LYS A 354 -16.72 25.89 17.83
C LYS A 354 -15.18 25.76 17.78
N LYS A 355 -14.59 24.88 18.59
CA LYS A 355 -13.14 24.66 18.62
C LYS A 355 -12.60 24.11 17.30
N PHE A 356 -13.30 23.14 16.72
CA PHE A 356 -12.85 22.56 15.46
C PHE A 356 -13.01 23.53 14.28
N LYS A 357 -14.12 24.29 14.24
CA LYS A 357 -14.29 25.38 13.27
C LYS A 357 -13.11 26.37 13.32
N GLN A 358 -12.71 26.79 14.51
CA GLN A 358 -11.57 27.68 14.69
C GLN A 358 -10.26 27.03 14.24
N ALA A 359 -10.05 25.75 14.57
CA ALA A 359 -8.87 25.01 14.13
C ALA A 359 -8.77 24.92 12.59
N LEU A 360 -9.88 24.74 11.86
CA LEU A 360 -9.86 24.75 10.39
C LEU A 360 -9.52 26.14 9.83
N ILE A 361 -10.06 27.20 10.42
CA ILE A 361 -9.74 28.59 10.03
C ILE A 361 -8.26 28.90 10.25
N ASP A 362 -7.72 28.49 11.40
CA ASP A 362 -6.32 28.71 11.78
C ASP A 362 -5.35 27.71 11.13
N LYS A 363 -5.86 26.78 10.30
CA LYS A 363 -5.11 25.65 9.72
C LYS A 363 -4.33 24.84 10.77
N ASN A 364 -4.91 24.68 11.95
CA ASN A 364 -4.36 23.87 13.01
C ASN A 364 -4.57 22.38 12.70
N MET A 365 -3.70 21.84 11.85
CA MET A 365 -3.70 20.45 11.41
C MET A 365 -3.50 19.45 12.57
N GLN A 366 -2.79 19.86 13.63
CA GLN A 366 -2.61 19.04 14.82
C GLN A 366 -3.95 18.69 15.50
N TYR A 367 -4.94 19.58 15.46
CA TYR A 367 -6.26 19.29 16.00
C TYR A 367 -6.94 18.09 15.30
N ILE A 368 -6.75 17.96 13.98
CA ILE A 368 -7.29 16.86 13.18
C ILE A 368 -6.60 15.53 13.57
N ILE A 369 -5.27 15.55 13.72
CA ILE A 369 -4.49 14.41 14.21
C ILE A 369 -4.95 13.95 15.59
N ASP A 370 -5.17 14.89 16.50
CA ASP A 370 -5.60 14.59 17.87
C ASP A 370 -6.99 13.94 17.88
N GLU A 371 -7.90 14.46 17.07
CA GLU A 371 -9.25 13.93 16.94
C GLU A 371 -9.26 12.55 16.28
N ALA A 372 -8.40 12.31 15.29
CA ALA A 372 -8.21 10.98 14.71
C ALA A 372 -7.66 9.98 15.75
N SER A 373 -6.56 10.33 16.42
CA SER A 373 -5.91 9.48 17.42
C SER A 373 -6.85 9.10 18.57
N ASN A 374 -7.60 10.07 19.10
CA ASN A 374 -8.57 9.81 20.18
C ASN A 374 -9.66 8.83 19.75
N GLN A 375 -10.14 8.93 18.50
CA GLN A 375 -11.18 8.04 17.99
C GLN A 375 -10.66 6.63 17.71
N ILE A 376 -9.47 6.51 17.13
CA ILE A 376 -8.81 5.20 16.89
C ILE A 376 -8.60 4.49 18.23
N ASN A 377 -8.03 5.17 19.23
CA ASN A 377 -7.80 4.61 20.57
C ASN A 377 -9.10 4.24 21.30
N ALA A 378 -10.22 4.84 20.91
CA ALA A 378 -11.53 4.52 21.45
C ALA A 378 -12.27 3.41 20.69
N GLY A 379 -11.66 2.82 19.65
CA GLY A 379 -12.21 1.68 18.92
C GLY A 379 -12.91 2.03 17.60
N ALA A 380 -12.60 3.17 16.98
CA ALA A 380 -13.03 3.45 15.61
C ALA A 380 -12.34 2.48 14.63
N HIS A 381 -13.11 1.96 13.66
CA HIS A 381 -12.61 1.09 12.59
C HIS A 381 -12.40 1.87 11.28
N ILE A 382 -13.19 2.94 11.08
CA ILE A 382 -13.09 3.89 9.97
C ILE A 382 -13.18 5.30 10.58
N LEU A 383 -12.53 6.30 9.99
CA LEU A 383 -12.73 7.72 10.37
C LEU A 383 -13.55 8.45 9.33
N ASP A 384 -14.65 9.08 9.75
CA ASP A 384 -15.36 10.07 8.95
C ASP A 384 -14.57 11.37 8.91
N VAL A 385 -14.34 11.91 7.71
CA VAL A 385 -13.55 13.13 7.49
C VAL A 385 -14.41 14.13 6.73
N ASN A 386 -15.02 15.05 7.49
CA ASN A 386 -15.72 16.21 6.97
C ASN A 386 -14.99 17.48 7.44
N VAL A 387 -14.56 18.31 6.50
CA VAL A 387 -13.91 19.60 6.78
C VAL A 387 -14.69 20.78 6.18
N GLY A 388 -15.97 20.56 5.85
CA GLY A 388 -16.85 21.55 5.27
C GLY A 388 -17.12 22.71 6.23
N LEU A 389 -16.64 23.90 5.88
CA LEU A 389 -16.85 25.11 6.66
C LEU A 389 -17.01 26.33 5.73
N PRO A 390 -18.07 27.14 5.87
CA PRO A 390 -18.19 28.35 5.09
C PRO A 390 -17.01 29.31 5.34
N GLY A 391 -16.42 29.82 4.26
CA GLY A 391 -15.34 30.81 4.32
C GLY A 391 -13.91 30.23 4.27
N ILE A 392 -13.75 28.91 4.11
CA ILE A 392 -12.45 28.30 3.80
C ILE A 392 -12.48 27.63 2.42
N ASP A 393 -11.31 27.32 1.89
CA ASP A 393 -11.16 26.43 0.75
C ASP A 393 -11.32 24.98 1.22
N GLU A 394 -12.55 24.47 1.15
CA GLU A 394 -12.87 23.09 1.55
C GLU A 394 -12.09 22.07 0.71
N GLN A 395 -11.92 22.32 -0.59
CA GLN A 395 -11.23 21.38 -1.48
C GLN A 395 -9.77 21.20 -1.05
N GLN A 396 -9.04 22.31 -0.85
CA GLN A 396 -7.65 22.23 -0.41
C GLN A 396 -7.54 21.67 1.02
N MET A 397 -8.40 22.12 1.94
CA MET A 397 -8.40 21.62 3.32
C MET A 397 -8.67 20.10 3.40
N MET A 398 -9.55 19.59 2.53
CA MET A 398 -9.83 18.14 2.45
C MET A 398 -8.61 17.38 1.97
N VAL A 399 -7.92 17.86 0.93
CA VAL A 399 -6.67 17.25 0.43
C VAL A 399 -5.60 17.23 1.52
N ASP A 400 -5.39 18.36 2.21
CA ASP A 400 -4.40 18.47 3.27
C ASP A 400 -4.73 17.51 4.43
N SER A 401 -6.01 17.41 4.79
CA SER A 401 -6.49 16.51 5.85
C SER A 401 -6.32 15.04 5.47
N VAL A 402 -6.65 14.65 4.24
CA VAL A 402 -6.48 13.28 3.73
C VAL A 402 -5.01 12.88 3.72
N LYS A 403 -4.13 13.70 3.15
CA LYS A 403 -2.68 13.44 3.11
C LYS A 403 -2.09 13.31 4.52
N LEU A 404 -2.51 14.18 5.43
CA LEU A 404 -2.07 14.16 6.83
C LEU A 404 -2.54 12.91 7.59
N LEU A 405 -3.82 12.53 7.43
CA LEU A 405 -4.38 11.37 8.11
C LEU A 405 -3.79 10.07 7.59
N GLN A 406 -3.68 9.89 6.26
CA GLN A 406 -3.16 8.65 5.68
C GLN A 406 -1.65 8.48 5.88
N SER A 407 -0.91 9.57 6.08
CA SER A 407 0.50 9.47 6.50
C SER A 407 0.62 9.06 7.95
N SER A 408 -0.26 9.55 8.82
CA SER A 408 -0.15 9.32 10.27
C SER A 408 -0.81 8.02 10.74
N PHE A 409 -1.83 7.52 10.04
CA PHE A 409 -2.66 6.41 10.50
C PHE A 409 -2.92 5.39 9.39
N ARG A 410 -3.06 4.13 9.79
CA ARG A 410 -3.42 2.98 8.94
C ARG A 410 -4.92 2.76 8.76
N ILE A 411 -5.74 3.52 9.48
CA ILE A 411 -7.19 3.35 9.47
C ILE A 411 -7.80 3.82 8.14
N PRO A 412 -8.76 3.09 7.54
CA PRO A 412 -9.49 3.57 6.37
C PRO A 412 -10.28 4.85 6.66
N LEU A 413 -10.51 5.66 5.62
CA LEU A 413 -11.22 6.93 5.72
C LEU A 413 -12.56 6.86 4.99
N GLN A 414 -13.58 7.47 5.61
CA GLN A 414 -14.80 7.88 4.96
C GLN A 414 -14.66 9.36 4.57
N ILE A 415 -14.63 9.64 3.26
CA ILE A 415 -14.49 10.99 2.71
C ILE A 415 -15.88 11.62 2.64
N ASP A 416 -16.15 12.62 3.49
CA ASP A 416 -17.46 13.25 3.66
C ASP A 416 -17.46 14.69 3.13
N SER A 417 -18.17 14.89 2.02
CA SER A 417 -18.47 16.22 1.47
C SER A 417 -19.75 16.19 0.64
N SER A 418 -20.51 17.29 0.65
CA SER A 418 -21.66 17.50 -0.22
C SER A 418 -21.29 17.97 -1.63
N GLU A 419 -20.04 18.36 -1.85
CA GLU A 419 -19.56 18.95 -3.11
C GLU A 419 -18.79 17.91 -3.94
N PRO A 420 -19.31 17.45 -5.09
CA PRO A 420 -18.62 16.48 -5.94
C PRO A 420 -17.17 16.86 -6.32
N PRO A 421 -16.83 18.15 -6.59
CA PRO A 421 -15.45 18.54 -6.85
C PRO A 421 -14.50 18.33 -5.66
N VAL A 422 -14.99 18.41 -4.41
CA VAL A 422 -14.19 18.12 -3.21
C VAL A 422 -13.94 16.63 -3.12
N LEU A 423 -14.98 15.80 -3.32
CA LEU A 423 -14.87 14.34 -3.34
C LEU A 423 -13.86 13.87 -4.40
N GLU A 424 -13.98 14.35 -5.64
CA GLU A 424 -13.07 13.99 -6.73
C GLU A 424 -11.61 14.31 -6.38
N LYS A 425 -11.35 15.52 -5.89
CA LYS A 425 -9.98 15.95 -5.58
C LYS A 425 -9.39 15.16 -4.40
N ALA A 426 -10.18 14.88 -3.37
CA ALA A 426 -9.76 14.07 -2.23
C ALA A 426 -9.47 12.61 -2.65
N LEU A 427 -10.35 12.01 -3.45
CA LEU A 427 -10.21 10.63 -3.93
C LEU A 427 -9.01 10.45 -4.84
N ARG A 428 -8.56 11.48 -5.56
CA ARG A 428 -7.29 11.43 -6.32
C ARG A 428 -6.10 11.11 -5.43
N TYR A 429 -6.02 11.73 -4.25
CA TYR A 429 -4.87 11.59 -3.34
C TYR A 429 -5.07 10.55 -2.23
N TYR A 430 -6.28 10.03 -2.06
CA TYR A 430 -6.52 9.00 -1.05
C TYR A 430 -5.76 7.70 -1.37
N ASN A 431 -4.95 7.23 -0.43
CA ASN A 431 -4.18 6.00 -0.58
C ASN A 431 -4.94 4.78 -0.04
N GLY A 432 -5.91 4.29 -0.82
CA GLY A 432 -6.74 3.12 -0.49
C GLY A 432 -8.07 3.11 -1.25
N LYS A 433 -8.95 2.17 -0.89
CA LYS A 433 -10.35 2.13 -1.35
C LYS A 433 -11.25 2.83 -0.33
N ALA A 434 -11.64 4.07 -0.61
CA ALA A 434 -12.40 4.92 0.30
C ALA A 434 -13.85 4.44 0.53
N LEU A 435 -14.43 4.86 1.67
CA LEU A 435 -15.89 4.99 1.80
C LEU A 435 -16.28 6.42 1.42
N ILE A 436 -17.15 6.59 0.43
CA ILE A 436 -17.51 7.91 -0.12
C ILE A 436 -18.86 8.31 0.47
N ASN A 437 -18.87 9.42 1.23
CA ASN A 437 -20.07 9.99 1.81
C ASN A 437 -20.36 11.36 1.14
N SER A 438 -21.30 11.46 0.22
CA SER A 438 -22.28 10.44 -0.18
C SER A 438 -22.94 10.71 -1.53
N VAL A 439 -23.75 9.75 -1.97
CA VAL A 439 -24.76 9.91 -3.03
C VAL A 439 -26.17 9.87 -2.44
N ASN A 440 -27.15 10.40 -3.16
CA ASN A 440 -28.58 10.28 -2.82
C ASN A 440 -29.41 10.09 -4.09
N GLY A 441 -30.72 9.85 -3.94
CA GLY A 441 -31.65 9.56 -5.03
C GLY A 441 -31.93 10.72 -5.98
N LYS A 442 -31.40 11.93 -5.73
CA LYS A 442 -31.54 13.04 -6.66
C LYS A 442 -30.73 12.79 -7.93
N LYS A 443 -31.38 12.91 -9.09
CA LYS A 443 -30.76 12.58 -10.38
C LYS A 443 -29.42 13.28 -10.62
N HIS A 444 -29.36 14.60 -10.42
CA HIS A 444 -28.14 15.38 -10.65
C HIS A 444 -26.99 15.02 -9.70
N VAL A 445 -27.28 14.53 -8.48
CA VAL A 445 -26.25 14.07 -7.53
C VAL A 445 -25.67 12.75 -8.00
N MET A 446 -26.51 11.79 -8.39
CA MET A 446 -26.06 10.52 -8.95
C MET A 446 -25.21 10.71 -10.21
N GLU A 447 -25.65 11.58 -11.12
CA GLU A 447 -24.93 11.90 -12.37
C GLU A 447 -23.56 12.56 -12.11
N ALA A 448 -23.38 13.26 -10.99
CA ALA A 448 -22.12 13.88 -10.60
C ALA A 448 -21.20 12.91 -9.82
N VAL A 449 -21.74 12.10 -8.90
CA VAL A 449 -20.96 11.28 -7.96
C VAL A 449 -20.56 9.93 -8.56
N PHE A 450 -21.44 9.24 -9.28
CA PHE A 450 -21.10 7.89 -9.81
C PHE A 450 -19.94 7.86 -10.80
N PRO A 451 -19.73 8.85 -11.68
CA PRO A 451 -18.50 8.92 -12.49
C PRO A 451 -17.24 8.99 -11.63
N ILE A 452 -17.28 9.72 -10.52
CA ILE A 452 -16.15 9.85 -9.58
C ILE A 452 -15.88 8.50 -8.91
N VAL A 453 -16.92 7.83 -8.38
CA VAL A 453 -16.81 6.49 -7.78
C VAL A 453 -16.24 5.49 -8.78
N LYS A 454 -16.70 5.52 -10.04
CA LYS A 454 -16.21 4.62 -11.08
C LYS A 454 -14.74 4.88 -11.46
N LYS A 455 -14.32 6.15 -11.45
CA LYS A 455 -12.98 6.58 -11.84
C LYS A 455 -11.91 6.24 -10.79
N TYR A 456 -12.18 6.55 -9.53
CA TYR A 456 -11.18 6.39 -8.45
C TYR A 456 -11.40 5.13 -7.60
N GLY A 457 -12.50 4.41 -7.83
CA GLY A 457 -12.95 3.33 -6.96
C GLY A 457 -13.59 3.83 -5.68
N GLY A 458 -13.99 2.88 -4.84
CA GLY A 458 -14.56 3.15 -3.53
C GLY A 458 -15.93 2.51 -3.33
N SER A 459 -16.29 2.35 -2.07
CA SER A 459 -17.66 2.04 -1.66
C SER A 459 -18.40 3.36 -1.42
N VAL A 460 -19.70 3.44 -1.69
CA VAL A 460 -20.47 4.69 -1.57
C VAL A 460 -21.60 4.55 -0.56
N VAL A 461 -21.73 5.55 0.31
CA VAL A 461 -22.88 5.74 1.18
C VAL A 461 -24.02 6.34 0.37
N ALA A 462 -25.16 5.66 0.33
CA ALA A 462 -26.32 6.04 -0.44
C ALA A 462 -27.49 6.41 0.48
N LEU A 463 -27.81 7.70 0.56
CA LEU A 463 -28.89 8.22 1.36
C LEU A 463 -30.23 7.96 0.69
N ALA A 464 -31.16 7.36 1.43
CA ALA A 464 -32.53 7.08 0.98
C ALA A 464 -33.42 8.34 0.96
N LEU A 465 -33.00 9.38 0.23
CA LEU A 465 -33.72 10.62 -0.01
C LEU A 465 -33.65 11.02 -1.49
N ASP A 466 -34.63 11.79 -1.97
CA ASP A 466 -34.74 12.22 -3.37
C ASP A 466 -35.02 13.74 -3.48
N GLU A 467 -35.55 14.19 -4.63
CA GLU A 467 -35.95 15.57 -4.88
C GLU A 467 -37.02 16.09 -3.91
N ASN A 468 -37.86 15.21 -3.36
CA ASN A 468 -38.91 15.53 -2.40
C ASN A 468 -38.42 15.50 -0.94
N GLY A 469 -37.15 15.17 -0.71
CA GLY A 469 -36.55 15.05 0.61
C GLY A 469 -36.59 13.62 1.14
N ILE A 470 -36.76 13.48 2.46
CA ILE A 470 -36.71 12.19 3.15
C ILE A 470 -38.12 11.61 3.22
N PRO A 471 -38.38 10.42 2.64
CA PRO A 471 -39.70 9.82 2.71
C PRO A 471 -40.07 9.40 4.14
N PRO A 472 -41.36 9.52 4.50
CA PRO A 472 -41.84 9.17 5.84
C PRO A 472 -41.85 7.67 6.10
N THR A 473 -41.99 6.81 5.08
CA THR A 473 -42.12 5.35 5.26
C THR A 473 -40.88 4.57 4.81
N ALA A 474 -40.67 3.40 5.42
CA ALA A 474 -39.57 2.51 5.07
C ALA A 474 -39.67 1.96 3.62
N GLU A 475 -40.89 1.72 3.12
CA GLU A 475 -41.11 1.26 1.75
C GLU A 475 -40.70 2.30 0.69
N GLU A 476 -41.00 3.58 0.94
CA GLU A 476 -40.59 4.65 0.03
C GLU A 476 -39.08 4.85 0.05
N ARG A 477 -38.44 4.76 1.23
CA ARG A 477 -36.97 4.75 1.35
C ARG A 477 -36.34 3.59 0.58
N LEU A 478 -36.94 2.40 0.64
CA LEU A 478 -36.50 1.24 -0.13
C LEU A 478 -36.63 1.45 -1.64
N ALA A 479 -37.70 2.13 -2.10
CA ALA A 479 -37.88 2.46 -3.51
C ALA A 479 -36.79 3.42 -4.02
N ILE A 480 -36.35 4.37 -3.21
CA ILE A 480 -35.20 5.23 -3.52
C ILE A 480 -33.91 4.40 -3.59
N ALA A 481 -33.68 3.49 -2.63
CA ALA A 481 -32.54 2.58 -2.68
C ALA A 481 -32.53 1.75 -3.97
N ASP A 482 -33.69 1.23 -4.42
CA ASP A 482 -33.82 0.51 -5.70
C ASP A 482 -33.39 1.38 -6.90
N LEU A 483 -33.80 2.66 -6.91
CA LEU A 483 -33.41 3.62 -7.94
C LEU A 483 -31.90 3.85 -7.97
N ILE A 484 -31.30 4.04 -6.79
CA ILE A 484 -29.85 4.22 -6.65
C ILE A 484 -29.11 2.98 -7.16
N PHE A 485 -29.50 1.78 -6.75
CA PHE A 485 -28.90 0.53 -7.23
C PHE A 485 -28.94 0.40 -8.75
N LYS A 486 -30.11 0.62 -9.34
CA LYS A 486 -30.29 0.55 -10.80
C LYS A 486 -29.43 1.58 -11.53
N THR A 487 -29.31 2.78 -10.97
CA THR A 487 -28.50 3.84 -11.57
C THR A 487 -27.02 3.50 -11.45
N ALA A 488 -26.54 3.10 -10.27
CA ALA A 488 -25.16 2.70 -10.05
C ALA A 488 -24.73 1.51 -10.93
N GLU A 489 -25.62 0.53 -11.14
CA GLU A 489 -25.40 -0.59 -12.06
C GLU A 489 -25.13 -0.10 -13.50
N SER A 490 -25.81 0.95 -13.95
CA SER A 490 -25.57 1.53 -15.28
C SER A 490 -24.20 2.19 -15.45
N TYR A 491 -23.53 2.55 -14.35
CA TYR A 491 -22.12 3.00 -14.32
C TYR A 491 -21.13 1.85 -14.07
N GLY A 492 -21.62 0.62 -13.92
CA GLY A 492 -20.81 -0.56 -13.61
C GLY A 492 -20.26 -0.56 -12.18
N ILE A 493 -21.02 0.00 -11.23
CA ILE A 493 -20.75 -0.06 -9.78
C ILE A 493 -21.56 -1.24 -9.20
N PRO A 494 -20.91 -2.24 -8.59
CA PRO A 494 -21.61 -3.41 -8.08
C PRO A 494 -22.36 -3.08 -6.78
N LYS A 495 -23.47 -3.79 -6.54
CA LYS A 495 -24.30 -3.60 -5.33
C LYS A 495 -23.51 -3.72 -4.01
N ARG A 496 -22.47 -4.57 -3.98
CA ARG A 496 -21.62 -4.77 -2.81
C ARG A 496 -20.86 -3.50 -2.39
N ASP A 497 -20.63 -2.57 -3.31
CA ASP A 497 -19.94 -1.31 -3.05
C ASP A 497 -20.92 -0.17 -2.70
N ILE A 498 -22.19 -0.48 -2.41
CA ILE A 498 -23.20 0.50 -2.01
C ILE A 498 -23.70 0.16 -0.61
N VAL A 499 -23.59 1.14 0.30
CA VAL A 499 -24.03 1.02 1.70
C VAL A 499 -25.19 1.98 1.90
N ILE A 500 -26.38 1.45 2.22
CA ILE A 500 -27.59 2.29 2.32
C ILE A 500 -27.66 2.99 3.67
N ASP A 501 -27.78 4.31 3.65
CA ASP A 501 -28.15 5.09 4.83
C ASP A 501 -29.68 5.18 4.95
N SER A 502 -30.21 4.59 6.02
CA SER A 502 -31.65 4.58 6.32
C SER A 502 -32.19 5.89 6.88
N LEU A 503 -31.30 6.86 7.13
CA LEU A 503 -31.55 8.22 7.61
C LEU A 503 -32.18 8.27 9.01
N THR A 504 -31.39 8.76 9.96
CA THR A 504 -31.88 9.04 11.32
C THR A 504 -32.50 10.43 11.39
N LEU A 505 -33.78 10.48 11.77
CA LEU A 505 -34.51 11.72 12.02
C LEU A 505 -34.63 12.00 13.52
N THR A 506 -34.76 13.27 13.89
CA THR A 506 -34.79 13.70 15.28
C THR A 506 -36.15 13.45 15.92
N ILE A 507 -36.20 12.64 17.00
CA ILE A 507 -37.47 12.21 17.60
C ILE A 507 -38.23 13.30 18.37
N SER A 508 -37.57 14.42 18.68
CA SER A 508 -38.24 15.57 19.32
C SER A 508 -39.29 16.21 18.41
N SER A 509 -39.18 16.04 17.09
CA SER A 509 -40.14 16.52 16.10
C SER A 509 -40.76 15.41 15.23
N GLN A 510 -40.03 14.31 15.03
CA GLN A 510 -40.36 13.23 14.08
C GLN A 510 -40.25 11.87 14.78
N GLN A 511 -41.11 11.65 15.78
CA GLN A 511 -41.03 10.48 16.65
C GLN A 511 -41.41 9.16 15.94
N LYS A 512 -42.33 9.20 14.97
CA LYS A 512 -42.80 7.99 14.27
C LYS A 512 -41.72 7.42 13.36
N GLU A 513 -40.93 8.31 12.80
CA GLU A 513 -39.92 8.07 11.79
C GLU A 513 -38.72 7.28 12.32
N ALA A 514 -38.48 7.31 13.64
CA ALA A 514 -37.46 6.46 14.27
C ALA A 514 -37.72 4.96 14.04
N ARG A 515 -38.99 4.53 14.07
CA ARG A 515 -39.37 3.14 13.78
C ARG A 515 -39.19 2.83 12.29
N GLU A 516 -39.48 3.78 11.42
CA GLU A 516 -39.32 3.64 9.98
C GLU A 516 -37.84 3.53 9.58
N THR A 517 -36.93 4.21 10.26
CA THR A 517 -35.47 4.02 10.09
C THR A 517 -35.07 2.57 10.39
N LEU A 518 -35.45 2.02 11.55
CA LEU A 518 -35.15 0.63 11.92
C LEU A 518 -35.75 -0.38 10.93
N ARG A 519 -36.99 -0.12 10.50
CA ARG A 519 -37.70 -0.96 9.52
C ARG A 519 -37.04 -0.89 8.14
N THR A 520 -36.51 0.27 7.74
CA THR A 520 -35.76 0.43 6.49
C THR A 520 -34.51 -0.44 6.48
N ILE A 521 -33.75 -0.47 7.60
CA ILE A 521 -32.57 -1.36 7.74
C ILE A 521 -32.98 -2.82 7.46
N GLN A 522 -34.05 -3.29 8.10
CA GLN A 522 -34.54 -4.66 7.92
C GLN A 522 -34.99 -4.94 6.49
N LEU A 523 -35.73 -4.02 5.86
CA LEU A 523 -36.22 -4.19 4.49
C LEU A 523 -35.08 -4.23 3.46
N VAL A 524 -34.08 -3.34 3.61
CA VAL A 524 -32.91 -3.31 2.75
C VAL A 524 -32.12 -4.62 2.85
N LYS A 525 -31.88 -5.09 4.08
CA LYS A 525 -31.27 -6.39 4.37
C LYS A 525 -32.02 -7.55 3.69
N GLN A 526 -33.33 -7.60 3.87
CA GLN A 526 -34.17 -8.70 3.37
C GLN A 526 -34.25 -8.72 1.85
N LYS A 527 -34.36 -7.55 1.21
CA LYS A 527 -34.57 -7.44 -0.25
C LYS A 527 -33.26 -7.54 -1.03
N HIS A 528 -32.21 -6.86 -0.57
CA HIS A 528 -30.97 -6.69 -1.34
C HIS A 528 -29.76 -7.40 -0.75
N GLY A 529 -29.78 -7.80 0.52
CA GLY A 529 -28.64 -8.40 1.20
C GLY A 529 -27.42 -7.48 1.34
N CYS A 530 -27.55 -6.20 1.01
CA CYS A 530 -26.47 -5.21 1.06
C CYS A 530 -26.26 -4.68 2.49
N LYS A 531 -25.15 -3.96 2.67
CA LYS A 531 -24.81 -3.35 3.96
C LYS A 531 -25.57 -2.05 4.17
N THR A 532 -25.73 -1.70 5.45
CA THR A 532 -26.42 -0.49 5.90
C THR A 532 -25.51 0.36 6.78
N VAL A 533 -25.64 1.67 6.67
CA VAL A 533 -24.92 2.65 7.48
C VAL A 533 -25.92 3.58 8.17
N LEU A 534 -25.55 4.16 9.31
CA LEU A 534 -26.41 5.10 9.99
C LEU A 534 -25.63 6.10 10.84
N GLY A 535 -25.91 7.39 10.64
CA GLY A 535 -25.62 8.46 11.61
C GLY A 535 -26.52 8.37 12.82
N VAL A 536 -26.08 7.70 13.88
CA VAL A 536 -26.95 7.38 15.03
C VAL A 536 -27.23 8.62 15.90
N SER A 537 -26.24 9.50 16.03
CA SER A 537 -26.27 10.67 16.93
C SER A 537 -27.37 11.69 16.62
N ASN A 538 -27.97 11.65 15.42
CA ASN A 538 -29.01 12.58 14.96
C ASN A 538 -30.36 12.39 15.67
N ILE A 539 -30.59 11.19 16.24
CA ILE A 539 -31.87 10.80 16.85
C ILE A 539 -32.30 11.73 18.00
N SER A 540 -31.33 12.26 18.74
CA SER A 540 -31.54 12.93 20.03
C SER A 540 -31.43 14.45 19.99
N PHE A 541 -31.28 15.08 18.82
CA PHE A 541 -31.19 16.53 18.73
C PHE A 541 -32.38 17.23 19.43
N GLY A 542 -32.07 18.28 20.19
CA GLY A 542 -33.07 19.03 20.97
C GLY A 542 -33.55 18.35 22.26
N LEU A 543 -33.04 17.17 22.63
CA LEU A 543 -33.40 16.48 23.87
C LEU A 543 -32.28 16.54 24.94
N PRO A 544 -32.64 16.56 26.24
CA PRO A 544 -31.66 16.43 27.32
C PRO A 544 -31.12 14.99 27.41
N ARG A 545 -29.93 14.84 28.00
CA ARG A 545 -29.27 13.52 28.21
C ARG A 545 -29.24 12.64 26.95
N ARG A 546 -28.81 13.23 25.85
CA ARG A 546 -28.76 12.63 24.50
C ARG A 546 -28.16 11.22 24.47
N GLU A 547 -27.11 10.97 25.26
CA GLU A 547 -26.40 9.68 25.31
C GLU A 547 -27.31 8.49 25.66
N ILE A 548 -28.34 8.68 26.49
CA ILE A 548 -29.32 7.62 26.81
C ILE A 548 -30.12 7.25 25.57
N ILE A 549 -30.67 8.25 24.88
CA ILE A 549 -31.48 8.02 23.68
C ILE A 549 -30.62 7.46 22.56
N ASN A 550 -29.42 8.01 22.36
CA ASN A 550 -28.47 7.56 21.35
C ASN A 550 -28.13 6.07 21.57
N SER A 551 -27.68 5.68 22.77
CA SER A 551 -27.28 4.29 23.05
C SER A 551 -28.44 3.29 22.91
N HIS A 552 -29.65 3.65 23.34
CA HIS A 552 -30.80 2.73 23.28
C HIS A 552 -31.36 2.61 21.85
N PHE A 553 -31.35 3.69 21.09
CA PHE A 553 -31.67 3.64 19.66
C PHE A 553 -30.58 2.87 18.90
N PHE A 554 -29.31 3.06 19.27
CA PHE A 554 -28.18 2.37 18.67
C PHE A 554 -28.29 0.85 18.84
N THR A 555 -28.56 0.36 20.05
CA THR A 555 -28.77 -1.08 20.31
C THR A 555 -29.92 -1.64 19.47
N GLN A 556 -31.00 -0.88 19.29
CA GLN A 556 -32.11 -1.29 18.42
C GLN A 556 -31.72 -1.31 16.94
N ALA A 557 -30.92 -0.36 16.47
CA ALA A 557 -30.40 -0.34 15.10
C ALA A 557 -29.47 -1.52 14.83
N LEU A 558 -28.57 -1.85 15.76
CA LEU A 558 -27.73 -3.04 15.70
C LEU A 558 -28.57 -4.32 15.64
N ALA A 559 -29.59 -4.45 16.50
CA ALA A 559 -30.52 -5.58 16.47
C ALA A 559 -31.36 -5.65 15.19
N ALA A 560 -31.63 -4.51 14.54
CA ALA A 560 -32.28 -4.45 13.24
C ALA A 560 -31.36 -4.87 12.08
N GLY A 561 -30.04 -4.91 12.32
CA GLY A 561 -29.03 -5.36 11.36
C GLY A 561 -28.02 -4.30 10.93
N LEU A 562 -27.92 -3.13 11.59
CA LEU A 562 -26.97 -2.09 11.20
C LEU A 562 -25.53 -2.61 11.06
N ASP A 563 -24.84 -2.30 9.96
CA ASP A 563 -23.48 -2.80 9.67
C ASP A 563 -22.39 -1.76 9.94
N ALA A 564 -22.61 -0.51 9.56
CA ALA A 564 -21.66 0.59 9.74
C ALA A 564 -22.28 1.69 10.60
N CYS A 565 -21.61 2.03 11.70
CA CYS A 565 -22.17 2.87 12.75
C CYS A 565 -21.41 4.20 12.80
N ILE A 566 -21.97 5.28 12.24
CA ILE A 566 -21.39 6.62 12.38
C ILE A 566 -21.79 7.14 13.76
N ILE A 567 -20.84 7.10 14.69
CA ILE A 567 -21.02 7.41 16.11
C ILE A 567 -19.82 8.17 16.68
N ASN A 568 -20.00 8.77 17.86
CA ASN A 568 -18.90 9.27 18.69
C ASN A 568 -18.28 8.11 19.51
N PRO A 569 -17.10 7.59 19.15
CA PRO A 569 -16.48 6.48 19.90
C PRO A 569 -16.01 6.89 21.29
N LEU A 570 -15.93 8.19 21.60
CA LEU A 570 -15.62 8.66 22.96
C LEU A 570 -16.82 8.60 23.92
N SER A 571 -18.02 8.28 23.42
CA SER A 571 -19.18 8.06 24.28
C SER A 571 -19.14 6.67 24.90
N GLN A 572 -18.99 6.63 26.22
CA GLN A 572 -18.97 5.39 26.99
C GLN A 572 -20.28 4.59 26.84
N ASP A 573 -21.42 5.27 26.80
CA ASP A 573 -22.73 4.63 26.65
C ASP A 573 -22.89 3.98 25.26
N MET A 574 -22.42 4.65 24.20
CA MET A 574 -22.45 4.12 22.83
C MET A 574 -21.51 2.93 22.67
N MET A 575 -20.29 3.01 23.21
CA MET A 575 -19.32 1.93 23.15
C MET A 575 -19.75 0.72 24.00
N ALA A 576 -20.41 0.96 25.14
CA ALA A 576 -21.02 -0.10 25.95
C ALA A 576 -22.14 -0.81 25.18
N ALA A 577 -23.01 -0.07 24.50
CA ALA A 577 -24.04 -0.65 23.63
C ALA A 577 -23.43 -1.52 22.53
N PHE A 578 -22.38 -1.03 21.85
CA PHE A 578 -21.69 -1.78 20.79
C PHE A 578 -21.05 -3.08 21.28
N ARG A 579 -20.24 -3.02 22.35
CA ARG A 579 -19.56 -4.21 22.89
C ARG A 579 -20.53 -5.22 23.47
N ALA A 580 -21.58 -4.75 24.17
CA ALA A 580 -22.63 -5.62 24.66
C ALA A 580 -23.37 -6.32 23.51
N PHE A 581 -23.68 -5.60 22.42
CA PHE A 581 -24.27 -6.20 21.24
C PHE A 581 -23.35 -7.25 20.62
N ARG A 582 -22.06 -6.96 20.43
CA ARG A 582 -21.09 -7.94 19.89
C ARG A 582 -21.02 -9.22 20.72
N ALA A 583 -20.99 -9.10 22.05
CA ALA A 583 -21.01 -10.26 22.95
C ALA A 583 -22.31 -11.07 22.84
N ILE A 584 -23.46 -10.41 22.82
CA ILE A 584 -24.78 -11.07 22.71
C ILE A 584 -24.96 -11.73 21.34
N ALA A 585 -24.52 -11.06 20.27
CA ALA A 585 -24.69 -11.50 18.89
C ALA A 585 -23.63 -12.54 18.43
N GLY A 586 -22.63 -12.84 19.27
CA GLY A 586 -21.61 -13.85 18.99
C GLY A 586 -20.41 -13.36 18.18
N PHE A 587 -20.20 -12.05 18.07
CA PHE A 587 -19.04 -11.44 17.40
C PHE A 587 -17.84 -11.21 18.34
N ASP A 588 -18.00 -11.45 19.63
CA ASP A 588 -16.92 -11.42 20.63
C ASP A 588 -16.69 -12.83 21.17
N ALA A 589 -15.71 -13.52 20.61
CA ALA A 589 -15.42 -14.91 20.93
C ALA A 589 -15.05 -15.04 22.42
N ASN A 590 -15.82 -15.84 23.16
CA ASN A 590 -15.69 -16.01 24.61
C ASN A 590 -15.86 -14.70 25.43
N CYS A 591 -16.48 -13.67 24.84
CA CYS A 591 -16.68 -12.36 25.46
C CYS A 591 -15.36 -11.68 25.91
N LEU A 592 -14.24 -11.94 25.24
CA LEU A 592 -12.93 -11.47 25.68
C LEU A 592 -12.83 -9.95 25.63
N GLU A 593 -13.28 -9.32 24.54
CA GLU A 593 -13.26 -7.86 24.40
C GLU A 593 -14.15 -7.21 25.48
N TYR A 594 -15.33 -7.79 25.71
CA TYR A 594 -16.25 -7.32 26.74
C TYR A 594 -15.63 -7.42 28.14
N ILE A 595 -15.03 -8.57 28.48
CA ILE A 595 -14.39 -8.78 29.79
C ILE A 595 -13.21 -7.82 29.97
N GLU A 596 -12.36 -7.66 28.97
CA GLU A 596 -11.21 -6.75 29.02
C GLU A 596 -11.62 -5.31 29.33
N ASN A 597 -12.73 -4.85 28.72
CA ASN A 597 -13.22 -3.48 28.91
C ASN A 597 -14.01 -3.26 30.20
N TYR A 598 -14.65 -4.29 30.78
CA TYR A 598 -15.61 -4.12 31.89
C TYR A 598 -15.30 -4.88 33.19
N ALA A 599 -14.36 -5.84 33.21
CA ALA A 599 -14.10 -6.68 34.39
C ALA A 599 -13.75 -5.89 35.66
N ASN A 600 -13.10 -4.73 35.51
CA ASN A 600 -12.70 -3.86 36.62
C ASN A 600 -13.61 -2.65 36.82
N THR A 601 -14.77 -2.61 36.13
CA THR A 601 -15.74 -1.52 36.31
C THR A 601 -16.66 -1.85 37.48
N VAL A 602 -16.61 -1.05 38.53
CA VAL A 602 -17.53 -1.18 39.67
C VAL A 602 -18.89 -0.66 39.18
N ALA A 603 -19.91 -1.53 39.16
CA ALA A 603 -21.28 -1.11 38.92
C ALA A 603 -21.65 0.00 39.92
N PRO A 604 -22.23 1.14 39.49
CA PRO A 604 -22.68 2.15 40.44
C PRO A 604 -23.74 1.50 41.32
N THR A 605 -23.41 1.26 42.59
CA THR A 605 -24.37 0.80 43.57
C THR A 605 -25.43 1.89 43.75
N VAL A 606 -26.69 1.50 43.56
CA VAL A 606 -27.87 2.32 43.86
C VAL A 606 -27.92 2.55 45.37
N ALA A 607 -27.21 3.56 45.85
CA ALA A 607 -27.43 4.14 47.16
C ALA A 607 -28.35 5.35 46.99
N ALA A 608 -29.59 5.19 47.43
CA ALA A 608 -30.51 6.30 47.64
C ALA A 608 -29.92 7.25 48.70
N GLY A 609 -29.90 8.56 48.41
CA GLY A 609 -29.67 9.60 49.42
C GLY A 609 -28.46 10.49 49.14
N ASP A 610 -28.78 11.74 48.87
CA ASP A 610 -27.97 12.97 48.93
C ASP A 610 -26.90 13.23 47.87
N GLY A 611 -27.15 14.34 47.17
CA GLY A 611 -26.34 14.86 46.09
C GLY A 611 -24.91 15.17 46.53
N LYS A 612 -23.97 14.42 45.97
CA LYS A 612 -22.63 14.88 45.67
C LYS A 612 -22.26 14.42 44.28
N THR A 613 -21.92 15.39 43.44
CA THR A 613 -21.30 15.24 42.12
C THR A 613 -20.16 14.22 42.19
N ALA A 614 -20.36 13.06 41.55
CA ALA A 614 -19.31 12.07 41.39
C ALA A 614 -18.23 12.65 40.47
N SER A 615 -17.04 12.88 41.04
CA SER A 615 -15.84 13.24 40.31
C SER A 615 -15.47 12.11 39.35
N ALA A 616 -15.21 12.47 38.10
CA ALA A 616 -14.58 11.60 37.13
C ALA A 616 -13.33 10.94 37.74
N ALA A 617 -13.27 9.60 37.69
CA ALA A 617 -12.02 8.89 37.86
C ALA A 617 -11.03 9.42 36.80
N PRO A 618 -9.74 9.59 37.14
CA PRO A 618 -8.79 10.12 36.19
C PRO A 618 -8.65 9.12 35.05
N VAL A 619 -9.14 9.52 33.87
CA VAL A 619 -8.49 9.11 32.63
C VAL A 619 -7.02 9.43 32.86
N GLN A 620 -6.16 8.42 32.89
CA GLN A 620 -4.74 8.67 32.75
C GLN A 620 -4.61 9.51 31.48
N LYS A 621 -4.39 10.82 31.65
CA LYS A 621 -3.88 11.64 30.58
C LYS A 621 -2.63 10.91 30.14
N ALA A 622 -2.62 10.38 28.92
CA ALA A 622 -1.35 10.19 28.24
C ALA A 622 -0.66 11.55 28.33
N ASP A 623 0.39 11.62 29.14
CA ASP A 623 1.06 12.87 29.42
C ASP A 623 1.50 13.43 28.06
N ALA A 624 1.08 14.66 27.76
CA ALA A 624 1.45 15.34 26.52
C ALA A 624 2.98 15.60 26.43
N SER A 625 3.74 15.18 27.43
CA SER A 625 5.20 15.28 27.59
C SER A 625 5.94 13.95 27.43
N ASP A 626 5.26 12.81 27.24
CA ASP A 626 5.95 11.54 27.05
C ASP A 626 6.57 11.44 25.64
N LEU A 627 7.84 11.85 25.54
CA LEU A 627 8.62 11.79 24.31
C LEU A 627 8.66 10.38 23.72
N LYS A 628 8.58 9.32 24.54
CA LYS A 628 8.61 7.94 24.08
C LYS A 628 7.39 7.59 23.24
N SER A 629 6.17 7.87 23.74
CA SER A 629 4.93 7.65 22.98
C SER A 629 4.78 8.58 21.78
N ILE A 630 5.27 9.82 21.87
CA ILE A 630 5.32 10.76 20.74
C ILE A 630 6.16 10.20 19.58
N ILE A 631 7.35 9.68 19.89
CA ILE A 631 8.23 9.01 18.91
C ILE A 631 7.57 7.75 18.35
N ALA A 632 7.04 6.90 19.22
CA ALA A 632 6.39 5.66 18.81
C ALA A 632 5.19 5.89 17.89
N SER A 633 4.52 7.03 18.02
CA SER A 633 3.34 7.41 17.23
C SER A 633 3.65 8.31 16.03
N GLY A 634 4.91 8.71 15.81
CA GLY A 634 5.32 9.52 14.66
C GLY A 634 4.85 10.99 14.69
N PHE A 635 4.56 11.55 15.87
CA PHE A 635 4.05 12.93 16.00
C PHE A 635 5.17 13.98 16.02
N LYS A 636 5.76 14.25 14.85
CA LYS A 636 6.93 15.14 14.71
C LYS A 636 6.77 16.54 15.29
N ASP A 637 5.59 17.15 15.19
CA ASP A 637 5.37 18.52 15.68
C ASP A 637 5.39 18.62 17.21
N ARG A 638 5.16 17.49 17.91
CA ARG A 638 5.16 17.42 19.37
C ARG A 638 6.53 17.09 19.95
N SER A 639 7.41 16.44 19.18
CA SER A 639 8.68 15.94 19.71
C SER A 639 9.66 17.04 20.09
N ALA A 640 9.67 18.15 19.35
CA ALA A 640 10.49 19.31 19.68
C ALA A 640 10.08 19.93 21.04
N ALA A 641 8.77 20.14 21.26
CA ALA A 641 8.26 20.69 22.50
C ALA A 641 8.48 19.75 23.70
N ALA A 642 8.27 18.44 23.51
CA ALA A 642 8.52 17.44 24.55
C ALA A 642 10.02 17.35 24.90
N ALA A 643 10.91 17.41 23.90
CA ALA A 643 12.36 17.45 24.12
C ALA A 643 12.79 18.72 24.88
N GLN A 644 12.23 19.90 24.53
CA GLN A 644 12.49 21.15 25.26
C GLN A 644 12.07 21.06 26.73
N GLU A 645 10.93 20.43 27.02
CA GLU A 645 10.46 20.26 28.39
C GLU A 645 11.37 19.32 29.20
N LEU A 646 11.76 18.18 28.60
CA LEU A 646 12.65 17.20 29.25
C LEU A 646 14.05 17.77 29.52
N LEU A 647 14.57 18.63 28.66
CA LEU A 647 15.86 19.31 28.83
C LEU A 647 15.90 20.26 30.04
N LYS A 648 14.76 20.64 30.62
CA LYS A 648 14.72 21.45 31.85
C LYS A 648 15.17 20.66 33.08
N THR A 649 15.05 19.33 33.06
CA THR A 649 15.25 18.46 34.23
C THR A 649 16.19 17.29 33.99
N ASN A 650 16.59 17.01 32.75
CA ASN A 650 17.46 15.89 32.37
C ASN A 650 18.62 16.38 31.49
N SER A 651 19.75 15.65 31.53
CA SER A 651 20.84 15.91 30.58
C SER A 651 20.45 15.47 29.16
N ALA A 652 21.06 16.08 28.15
CA ALA A 652 20.86 15.68 26.75
C ALA A 652 21.13 14.18 26.51
N LEU A 653 22.19 13.63 27.13
CA LEU A 653 22.55 12.22 27.03
C LEU A 653 21.52 11.31 27.72
N ASP A 654 20.96 11.72 28.87
CA ASP A 654 19.91 10.95 29.54
C ASP A 654 18.63 10.87 28.70
N ILE A 655 18.25 11.96 28.04
CA ILE A 655 17.09 11.98 27.14
C ILE A 655 17.32 11.04 25.95
N ILE A 656 18.51 11.06 25.37
CA ILE A 656 18.86 10.17 24.25
C ILE A 656 18.80 8.71 24.70
N ASN A 657 19.48 8.35 25.79
CA ASN A 657 19.65 6.96 26.21
C ASN A 657 18.40 6.36 26.87
N ASN A 658 17.59 7.16 27.59
CA ASN A 658 16.47 6.64 28.37
C ASN A 658 15.09 6.93 27.75
N HIS A 659 14.98 7.86 26.79
CA HIS A 659 13.71 8.15 26.11
C HIS A 659 13.76 7.82 24.62
N ILE A 660 14.75 8.33 23.88
CA ILE A 660 14.81 8.20 22.42
C ILE A 660 15.20 6.77 22.02
N VAL A 661 16.32 6.25 22.53
CA VAL A 661 16.81 4.90 22.19
C VAL A 661 15.76 3.82 22.52
N PRO A 662 15.12 3.79 23.71
CA PRO A 662 14.09 2.81 24.02
C PRO A 662 12.83 2.95 23.16
N ALA A 663 12.47 4.16 22.73
CA ALA A 663 11.37 4.37 21.80
C ALA A 663 11.68 3.77 20.42
N LEU A 664 12.88 4.02 19.91
CA LEU A 664 13.33 3.48 18.63
C LEU A 664 13.45 1.95 18.66
N ASP A 665 13.94 1.37 19.77
CA ASP A 665 14.02 -0.08 19.93
C ASP A 665 12.62 -0.73 19.98
N GLU A 666 11.61 -0.06 20.56
CA GLU A 666 10.21 -0.51 20.52
C GLU A 666 9.62 -0.43 19.11
N VAL A 667 9.83 0.70 18.41
CA VAL A 667 9.42 0.87 17.01
C VAL A 667 10.08 -0.19 16.11
N GLY A 668 11.36 -0.49 16.34
CA GLY A 668 12.11 -1.52 15.62
C GLY A 668 11.53 -2.91 15.83
N LYS A 669 11.23 -3.30 17.09
CA LYS A 669 10.57 -4.57 17.41
C LYS A 669 9.18 -4.68 16.78
N ASP A 670 8.42 -3.58 16.76
CA ASP A 670 7.12 -3.55 16.11
C ASP A 670 7.23 -3.68 14.60
N PHE A 671 8.30 -3.14 13.99
CA PHE A 671 8.59 -3.32 12.57
C PHE A 671 8.95 -4.78 12.24
N GLU A 672 9.84 -5.40 13.02
CA GLU A 672 10.22 -6.81 12.83
C GLU A 672 9.05 -7.78 13.02
N SER A 673 8.13 -7.48 13.94
CA SER A 673 6.93 -8.28 14.18
C SER A 673 5.79 -7.99 13.19
N GLY A 674 5.96 -7.03 12.28
CA GLY A 674 4.94 -6.62 11.31
C GLY A 674 3.76 -5.84 11.92
N ARG A 675 3.90 -5.34 13.17
CA ARG A 675 2.91 -4.45 13.81
C ARG A 675 3.04 -3.00 13.35
N LYS A 676 4.25 -2.58 12.97
CA LYS A 676 4.54 -1.32 12.28
C LYS A 676 5.15 -1.61 10.92
N PHE A 677 4.97 -0.70 9.99
CA PHE A 677 5.51 -0.79 8.64
C PHE A 677 6.44 0.37 8.37
N LEU A 678 7.04 0.36 7.17
CA LEU A 678 8.04 1.34 6.79
C LEU A 678 7.57 2.81 6.94
N PRO A 679 6.33 3.20 6.62
CA PRO A 679 5.88 4.58 6.84
C PRO A 679 5.97 5.00 8.31
N GLN A 680 5.52 4.14 9.24
CA GLN A 680 5.59 4.43 10.66
C GLN A 680 7.04 4.49 11.17
N LEU A 681 7.91 3.60 10.68
CA LEU A 681 9.33 3.59 11.03
C LEU A 681 10.01 4.91 10.64
N LEU A 682 9.78 5.37 9.40
CA LEU A 682 10.33 6.63 8.88
C LEU A 682 9.75 7.85 9.61
N LEU A 683 8.44 7.85 9.93
CA LEU A 683 7.82 8.93 10.71
C LEU A 683 8.36 9.00 12.15
N SER A 684 8.57 7.86 12.80
CA SER A 684 9.24 7.80 14.11
C SER A 684 10.67 8.35 14.01
N ALA A 685 11.40 8.02 12.95
CA ALA A 685 12.71 8.55 12.62
C ALA A 685 12.71 10.09 12.45
N GLU A 686 11.81 10.65 11.63
CA GLU A 686 11.66 12.10 11.49
C GLU A 686 11.31 12.79 12.81
N THR A 687 10.42 12.17 13.58
CA THR A 687 10.00 12.64 14.90
C THR A 687 11.20 12.72 15.85
N VAL A 688 12.09 11.72 15.80
CA VAL A 688 13.36 11.71 16.52
C VAL A 688 14.31 12.79 16.02
N ALA A 689 14.44 12.98 14.71
CA ALA A 689 15.28 14.03 14.13
C ALA A 689 14.90 15.42 14.64
N LYS A 690 13.59 15.72 14.75
CA LYS A 690 13.09 16.98 15.32
C LYS A 690 13.38 17.14 16.81
N ALA A 691 13.29 16.06 17.60
CA ALA A 691 13.74 16.09 18.99
C ALA A 691 15.26 16.31 19.09
N PHE A 692 16.04 15.67 18.23
CA PHE A 692 17.50 15.84 18.18
C PHE A 692 17.92 17.24 17.75
N GLU A 693 17.22 17.91 16.84
CA GLU A 693 17.50 19.32 16.48
C GLU A 693 17.49 20.22 17.72
N VAL A 694 16.48 20.06 18.59
CA VAL A 694 16.37 20.79 19.86
C VAL A 694 17.52 20.42 20.80
N ILE A 695 17.81 19.13 20.97
CA ILE A 695 18.88 18.64 21.85
C ILE A 695 20.24 19.14 21.37
N LYS A 696 20.51 19.12 20.06
CA LYS A 696 21.74 19.65 19.44
C LYS A 696 21.89 21.14 19.66
N ALA A 697 20.81 21.92 19.49
CA ALA A 697 20.83 23.36 19.75
C ALA A 697 21.16 23.65 21.22
N HIS A 698 20.67 22.83 22.15
CA HIS A 698 20.99 22.93 23.57
C HIS A 698 22.46 22.58 23.86
N LEU A 699 22.99 21.49 23.30
CA LEU A 699 24.39 21.05 23.44
C LEU A 699 25.38 22.08 22.85
N ALA A 700 25.06 22.64 21.68
CA ALA A 700 25.88 23.69 21.06
C ALA A 700 25.91 24.97 21.91
N ALA A 701 24.83 25.28 22.61
CA ALA A 701 24.75 26.41 23.54
C ALA A 701 25.47 26.13 24.88
N SER A 702 25.58 24.86 25.31
CA SER A 702 26.27 24.46 26.54
C SER A 702 27.77 24.19 26.35
N GLY A 703 28.26 24.13 25.11
CA GLY A 703 29.68 23.89 24.79
C GLY A 703 30.11 22.42 24.87
N GLU A 704 29.16 21.50 24.99
CA GLU A 704 29.41 20.06 24.94
C GLU A 704 29.44 19.58 23.47
N ALA A 705 30.62 19.16 23.00
CA ALA A 705 30.76 18.59 21.67
C ALA A 705 30.13 17.19 21.62
N GLN A 706 29.29 16.95 20.60
CA GLN A 706 28.74 15.62 20.35
C GLN A 706 29.84 14.68 19.80
N GLU A 707 30.21 13.65 20.55
CA GLU A 707 30.97 12.53 19.99
C GLU A 707 30.04 11.68 19.10
N SER A 708 30.34 11.58 17.80
CA SER A 708 29.65 10.66 16.90
C SER A 708 29.97 9.21 17.31
N LYS A 709 28.98 8.32 17.27
CA LYS A 709 29.18 6.88 17.57
C LYS A 709 30.06 6.17 16.52
N GLY A 710 30.37 6.82 15.40
CA GLY A 710 31.22 6.27 14.34
C GLY A 710 30.82 6.80 12.96
N LYS A 711 31.75 6.69 12.00
CA LYS A 711 31.51 6.99 10.58
C LYS A 711 31.25 5.70 9.80
N ILE A 712 30.19 5.69 9.00
CA ILE A 712 29.77 4.55 8.17
C ILE A 712 29.65 5.03 6.73
N VAL A 713 30.23 4.30 5.77
CA VAL A 713 29.96 4.52 4.34
C VAL A 713 28.84 3.60 3.89
N ILE A 714 27.90 4.11 3.09
CA ILE A 714 26.88 3.30 2.44
C ILE A 714 26.82 3.60 0.94
N ALA A 715 26.55 2.57 0.12
CA ALA A 715 26.44 2.69 -1.33
C ALA A 715 25.48 1.65 -1.92
N THR A 716 24.74 2.02 -2.97
CA THR A 716 24.15 1.03 -3.88
C THR A 716 25.18 0.73 -4.95
N VAL A 717 25.46 -0.56 -5.16
CA VAL A 717 26.58 -1.02 -5.98
C VAL A 717 26.41 -0.64 -7.46
N GLN A 718 27.52 -0.64 -8.19
CA GLN A 718 27.54 -0.31 -9.62
C GLN A 718 26.53 -1.14 -10.43
N GLY A 719 25.84 -0.48 -11.35
CA GLY A 719 24.76 -1.02 -12.16
C GLY A 719 23.40 -1.05 -11.46
N ASP A 720 23.32 -0.72 -10.18
CA ASP A 720 22.06 -0.71 -9.43
C ASP A 720 21.62 0.71 -9.08
N VAL A 721 20.51 1.10 -9.69
CA VAL A 721 19.90 2.41 -9.49
C VAL A 721 18.85 2.44 -8.38
N HIS A 722 18.59 1.31 -7.70
CA HIS A 722 17.60 1.22 -6.65
C HIS A 722 18.23 1.54 -5.29
N ASP A 723 17.85 2.66 -4.70
CA ASP A 723 18.48 3.17 -3.49
C ASP A 723 17.53 3.33 -2.31
N ILE A 724 16.26 2.92 -2.47
CA ILE A 724 15.25 2.94 -1.40
C ILE A 724 15.77 2.24 -0.14
N GLY A 725 16.22 0.98 -0.27
CA GLY A 725 16.73 0.21 0.87
C GLY A 725 17.90 0.88 1.57
N LYS A 726 18.88 1.39 0.80
CA LYS A 726 20.03 2.14 1.30
C LYS A 726 19.59 3.42 2.04
N ASN A 727 18.66 4.18 1.46
CA ASN A 727 18.19 5.44 2.05
C ASN A 727 17.42 5.20 3.36
N ILE A 728 16.71 4.08 3.48
CA ILE A 728 16.10 3.66 4.74
C ILE A 728 17.20 3.34 5.77
N VAL A 729 18.22 2.55 5.39
CA VAL A 729 19.36 2.23 6.27
C VAL A 729 20.10 3.50 6.71
N LYS A 730 20.32 4.44 5.79
CA LYS A 730 20.91 5.76 6.07
C LYS A 730 20.13 6.47 7.16
N ALA A 731 18.84 6.70 6.93
CA ALA A 731 17.98 7.41 7.85
C ALA A 731 17.98 6.72 9.23
N MET A 732 17.92 5.39 9.27
CA MET A 732 17.97 4.64 10.52
C MET A 732 19.30 4.83 11.26
N LEU A 733 20.45 4.64 10.59
CA LEU A 733 21.77 4.81 11.21
C LEU A 733 22.00 6.25 11.71
N GLU A 734 21.61 7.26 10.94
CA GLU A 734 21.69 8.67 11.36
C GLU A 734 20.87 8.93 12.63
N ASN A 735 19.66 8.34 12.72
CA ASN A 735 18.80 8.47 13.89
C ASN A 735 19.33 7.77 15.15
N TYR A 736 20.15 6.73 14.99
CA TYR A 736 20.83 6.06 16.10
C TYR A 736 22.15 6.74 16.53
N GLY A 737 22.52 7.85 15.88
CA GLY A 737 23.66 8.71 16.24
C GLY A 737 24.96 8.45 15.47
N TYR A 738 24.89 7.71 14.36
CA TYR A 738 26.04 7.47 13.47
C TYR A 738 26.17 8.58 12.41
N ASN A 739 27.39 8.85 11.96
CA ASN A 739 27.63 9.74 10.82
C ASN A 739 27.72 8.90 9.54
N VAL A 740 26.77 9.09 8.62
CA VAL A 740 26.65 8.28 7.42
C VAL A 740 27.12 9.05 6.19
N ILE A 741 28.15 8.52 5.52
CA ILE A 741 28.63 8.99 4.22
C ILE A 741 27.92 8.17 3.16
N ASP A 742 26.93 8.79 2.54
CA ASP A 742 26.14 8.18 1.48
C ASP A 742 26.73 8.50 0.11
N LEU A 743 27.24 7.48 -0.57
CA LEU A 743 27.83 7.61 -1.91
C LEU A 743 26.77 7.60 -3.03
N GLY A 744 25.50 7.37 -2.70
CA GLY A 744 24.42 7.32 -3.67
C GLY A 744 24.27 5.93 -4.32
N LYS A 745 23.82 5.94 -5.56
CA LYS A 745 23.47 4.75 -6.36
C LYS A 745 24.35 4.63 -7.59
N ASP A 746 24.36 3.45 -8.21
CA ASP A 746 25.27 3.13 -9.31
C ASP A 746 26.73 3.51 -9.00
N VAL A 747 27.18 3.18 -7.78
CA VAL A 747 28.47 3.69 -7.28
C VAL A 747 29.61 2.83 -7.84
N PRO A 748 30.59 3.42 -8.56
CA PRO A 748 31.75 2.69 -9.03
C PRO A 748 32.57 2.10 -7.87
N ILE A 749 33.16 0.92 -8.10
CA ILE A 749 33.96 0.19 -7.09
C ILE A 749 35.06 1.08 -6.48
N GLU A 750 35.78 1.83 -7.32
CA GLU A 750 36.88 2.70 -6.88
C GLU A 750 36.39 3.82 -5.95
N SER A 751 35.19 4.37 -6.19
CA SER A 751 34.61 5.43 -5.36
C SER A 751 34.36 4.94 -3.93
N VAL A 752 33.92 3.69 -3.76
CA VAL A 752 33.74 3.08 -2.43
C VAL A 752 35.08 2.95 -1.70
N VAL A 753 36.10 2.42 -2.38
CA VAL A 753 37.44 2.25 -1.81
C VAL A 753 38.07 3.60 -1.45
N ASN A 754 37.90 4.62 -2.30
CA ASN A 754 38.40 5.97 -2.06
C ASN A 754 37.72 6.62 -0.85
N ALA A 755 36.39 6.51 -0.74
CA ALA A 755 35.66 7.03 0.40
C ALA A 755 36.10 6.40 1.73
N VAL A 756 36.35 5.08 1.74
CA VAL A 756 36.89 4.36 2.90
C VAL A 756 38.28 4.87 3.28
N ARG A 757 39.15 5.06 2.28
CA ARG A 757 40.53 5.53 2.48
C ARG A 757 40.58 6.95 3.02
N GLU A 758 39.79 7.85 2.46
CA GLU A 758 39.80 9.29 2.81
C GLU A 758 39.18 9.57 4.18
N ASN A 759 38.22 8.75 4.63
CA ASN A 759 37.43 9.03 5.82
C ASN A 759 37.73 8.14 7.04
N ASP A 760 38.69 7.21 6.92
CA ASP A 760 39.08 6.24 7.95
C ASP A 760 37.90 5.43 8.50
N ILE A 761 37.16 4.82 7.56
CA ILE A 761 35.90 4.14 7.83
C ILE A 761 36.13 2.76 8.44
N LYS A 762 35.29 2.38 9.41
CA LYS A 762 35.32 1.04 10.06
C LYS A 762 34.21 0.11 9.59
N LEU A 763 33.10 0.65 9.08
CA LEU A 763 31.95 -0.10 8.60
C LEU A 763 31.48 0.42 7.25
N VAL A 764 31.33 -0.48 6.28
CA VAL A 764 30.77 -0.20 4.95
C VAL A 764 29.48 -1.00 4.77
N GLY A 765 28.42 -0.34 4.33
CA GLY A 765 27.16 -0.96 3.93
C GLY A 765 26.98 -0.96 2.41
N LEU A 766 26.80 -2.13 1.80
CA LEU A 766 26.53 -2.26 0.37
C LEU A 766 25.11 -2.77 0.13
N SER A 767 24.40 -2.15 -0.82
CA SER A 767 23.04 -2.53 -1.20
C SER A 767 22.95 -2.95 -2.67
N ALA A 768 22.15 -3.98 -2.95
CA ALA A 768 21.73 -4.36 -4.31
C ALA A 768 20.28 -4.87 -4.29
N LEU A 769 19.43 -4.35 -5.17
CA LEU A 769 18.04 -4.79 -5.34
C LEU A 769 17.90 -5.74 -6.54
N MET A 770 18.66 -5.50 -7.61
CA MET A 770 18.56 -6.33 -8.80
C MET A 770 19.41 -7.60 -8.67
N THR A 771 18.89 -8.75 -9.09
CA THR A 771 19.70 -9.97 -9.20
C THR A 771 20.91 -9.79 -10.12
N THR A 772 20.84 -8.78 -10.99
CA THR A 772 21.85 -8.46 -11.99
C THR A 772 23.09 -7.77 -11.44
N THR A 773 22.96 -7.09 -10.29
CA THR A 773 24.01 -6.22 -9.72
C THR A 773 24.75 -6.87 -8.56
N VAL A 774 24.29 -8.05 -8.15
CA VAL A 774 24.90 -8.91 -7.12
C VAL A 774 26.37 -9.26 -7.41
N ALA A 775 26.77 -9.35 -8.67
CA ALA A 775 28.17 -9.56 -9.06
C ALA A 775 29.05 -8.32 -8.82
N SER A 776 28.52 -7.11 -9.03
CA SER A 776 29.24 -5.86 -8.71
C SER A 776 29.49 -5.71 -7.21
N MET A 777 28.55 -6.18 -6.39
CA MET A 777 28.75 -6.24 -4.94
C MET A 777 29.95 -7.12 -4.57
N GLU A 778 30.08 -8.31 -5.15
CA GLU A 778 31.22 -9.20 -4.91
C GLU A 778 32.54 -8.53 -5.34
N GLN A 779 32.56 -7.84 -6.48
CA GLN A 779 33.75 -7.13 -6.96
C GLN A 779 34.14 -5.97 -6.02
N THR A 780 33.17 -5.22 -5.51
CA THR A 780 33.39 -4.15 -4.52
C THR A 780 34.02 -4.70 -3.24
N ILE A 781 33.52 -5.84 -2.73
CA ILE A 781 34.06 -6.47 -1.53
C ILE A 781 35.50 -6.95 -1.75
N LYS A 782 35.79 -7.57 -2.91
CA LYS A 782 37.16 -7.97 -3.26
C LYS A 782 38.12 -6.78 -3.25
N ALA A 783 37.73 -5.65 -3.83
CA ALA A 783 38.54 -4.43 -3.84
C ALA A 783 38.76 -3.86 -2.42
N LEU A 784 37.75 -3.90 -1.54
CA LEU A 784 37.89 -3.52 -0.14
C LEU A 784 38.86 -4.45 0.62
N ARG A 785 38.79 -5.77 0.40
CA ARG A 785 39.73 -6.74 0.98
C ARG A 785 41.16 -6.57 0.48
N GLU A 786 41.34 -6.18 -0.77
CA GLU A 786 42.66 -5.81 -1.31
C GLU A 786 43.21 -4.57 -0.61
N TYR A 787 42.40 -3.53 -0.42
CA TYR A 787 42.76 -2.35 0.37
C TYR A 787 43.17 -2.71 1.82
N GLU A 788 42.47 -3.64 2.49
CA GLU A 788 42.87 -4.10 3.83
C GLU A 788 44.24 -4.77 3.82
N LYS A 789 44.54 -5.60 2.81
CA LYS A 789 45.85 -6.26 2.66
C LYS A 789 46.97 -5.27 2.40
N GLU A 790 46.71 -4.23 1.61
CA GLU A 790 47.69 -3.20 1.27
C GLU A 790 48.01 -2.25 2.43
N THR A 791 46.98 -1.89 3.22
CA THR A 791 47.11 -0.84 4.25
C THR A 791 47.20 -1.36 5.68
N GLY A 792 46.81 -2.62 5.92
CA GLY A 792 46.68 -3.20 7.26
C GLY A 792 45.50 -2.66 8.07
N LYS A 793 44.65 -1.80 7.50
CA LYS A 793 43.45 -1.26 8.16
C LYS A 793 42.27 -2.18 7.90
N THR A 794 41.61 -2.65 8.95
CA THR A 794 40.44 -3.52 8.86
C THR A 794 39.14 -2.71 8.72
N VAL A 795 38.32 -3.09 7.75
CA VAL A 795 36.96 -2.60 7.47
C VAL A 795 35.99 -3.76 7.59
N LYS A 796 34.93 -3.54 8.38
CA LYS A 796 33.79 -4.44 8.43
C LYS A 796 32.82 -4.12 7.30
N ILE A 797 32.32 -5.16 6.65
CA ILE A 797 31.43 -5.04 5.50
C ILE A 797 30.10 -5.69 5.83
N MET A 798 29.02 -4.91 5.79
CA MET A 798 27.65 -5.40 5.84
C MET A 798 27.00 -5.30 4.46
N VAL A 799 26.23 -6.31 4.08
CA VAL A 799 25.50 -6.35 2.79
C VAL A 799 24.01 -6.57 3.00
N GLY A 800 23.19 -6.01 2.13
CA GLY A 800 21.73 -6.18 2.16
C GLY A 800 21.05 -5.92 0.83
N GLY A 801 19.74 -6.18 0.78
CA GLY A 801 18.90 -5.99 -0.41
C GLY A 801 18.03 -7.20 -0.74
N ALA A 802 16.97 -7.00 -1.53
CA ALA A 802 15.88 -7.96 -1.70
C ALA A 802 16.31 -9.32 -2.26
N VAL A 803 17.43 -9.35 -3.00
CA VAL A 803 17.96 -10.54 -3.66
C VAL A 803 19.10 -11.21 -2.88
N LEU A 804 19.45 -10.69 -1.69
CA LEU A 804 20.55 -11.19 -0.86
C LEU A 804 20.07 -12.17 0.21
N THR A 805 20.93 -13.15 0.53
CA THR A 805 20.73 -14.12 1.62
C THR A 805 21.98 -14.18 2.52
N ALA A 806 21.81 -14.67 3.75
CA ALA A 806 22.92 -14.86 4.69
C ALA A 806 24.01 -15.79 4.14
N GLU A 807 23.61 -16.87 3.46
CA GLU A 807 24.55 -17.81 2.83
C GLU A 807 25.37 -17.11 1.73
N TYR A 808 24.72 -16.26 0.94
CA TYR A 808 25.39 -15.53 -0.13
C TYR A 808 26.36 -14.47 0.39
N ALA A 809 25.95 -13.68 1.40
CA ALA A 809 26.82 -12.69 2.04
C ALA A 809 28.15 -13.31 2.52
N LYS A 810 28.07 -14.49 3.13
CA LYS A 810 29.26 -15.25 3.56
C LYS A 810 30.12 -15.70 2.39
N LYS A 811 29.51 -16.10 1.28
CA LYS A 811 30.21 -16.57 0.07
C LYS A 811 31.05 -15.46 -0.58
N ILE A 812 30.57 -14.22 -0.55
CA ILE A 812 31.27 -13.06 -1.12
C ILE A 812 32.20 -12.38 -0.11
N ASP A 813 32.48 -13.02 1.02
CA ASP A 813 33.38 -12.52 2.08
C ASP A 813 32.91 -11.23 2.77
N ALA A 814 31.59 -11.00 2.84
CA ALA A 814 31.02 -9.98 3.73
C ALA A 814 31.09 -10.44 5.19
N ASP A 815 31.33 -9.50 6.11
CA ASP A 815 31.34 -9.80 7.56
C ASP A 815 29.91 -10.02 8.08
N TYR A 816 28.94 -9.28 7.55
CA TYR A 816 27.56 -9.29 8.01
C TYR A 816 26.54 -9.31 6.87
N TYR A 817 25.44 -10.03 7.08
CA TYR A 817 24.22 -9.91 6.28
C TYR A 817 23.18 -9.14 7.09
N ALA A 818 22.75 -8.00 6.56
CA ALA A 818 21.64 -7.25 7.12
C ALA A 818 20.34 -7.65 6.40
N LYS A 819 19.50 -8.42 7.09
CA LYS A 819 18.18 -8.85 6.55
C LYS A 819 17.21 -7.68 6.35
N ASP A 820 17.37 -6.61 7.14
CA ASP A 820 16.54 -5.40 7.13
C ASP A 820 17.32 -4.18 7.69
N ALA A 821 16.67 -3.02 7.69
CA ALA A 821 17.29 -1.77 8.15
C ALA A 821 17.60 -1.75 9.64
N MET A 822 16.80 -2.42 10.48
CA MET A 822 17.03 -2.51 11.92
C MET A 822 18.26 -3.35 12.23
N ASN A 823 18.41 -4.49 11.54
CA ASN A 823 19.57 -5.34 11.71
C ASN A 823 20.88 -4.65 11.28
N SER A 824 20.81 -3.70 10.33
CA SER A 824 21.96 -2.82 10.00
C SER A 824 22.40 -1.96 11.19
N VAL A 825 21.44 -1.47 12.00
CA VAL A 825 21.72 -0.72 13.22
C VAL A 825 22.34 -1.62 14.29
N GLU A 826 21.85 -2.85 14.45
CA GLU A 826 22.43 -3.83 15.39
C GLU A 826 23.88 -4.15 15.04
N ILE A 827 24.18 -4.38 13.76
CA ILE A 827 25.55 -4.58 13.27
C ILE A 827 26.42 -3.37 13.58
N ALA A 828 25.91 -2.15 13.36
CA ALA A 828 26.65 -0.94 13.72
C ALA A 828 26.91 -0.82 15.24
N LYS A 829 25.97 -1.23 16.10
CA LYS A 829 26.18 -1.29 17.56
C LYS A 829 27.31 -2.27 17.91
N GLU A 830 27.33 -3.45 17.29
CA GLU A 830 28.36 -4.47 17.49
C GLU A 830 29.75 -3.98 17.05
N VAL A 831 29.87 -3.38 15.86
CA VAL A 831 31.15 -2.96 15.29
C VAL A 831 31.78 -1.79 16.04
N PHE A 832 30.97 -0.83 16.50
CA PHE A 832 31.46 0.36 17.20
C PHE A 832 31.50 0.21 18.74
N GLY A 833 30.99 -0.89 19.30
CA GLY A 833 31.13 -1.25 20.71
C GLY A 833 30.38 -0.32 21.67
N ALA A 834 29.07 -0.13 21.45
CA ALA A 834 28.19 0.66 22.32
C ALA A 834 27.49 -0.19 23.38
#